data_AF-A0AA36JJ25-F1
#
_entry.id   AF-A0AA36JJ25-F1
#
_cell.length_a   1.000
_cell.length_b   1.000
_cell.length_c   1.000
_cell.angle_alpha   90.00
_cell.angle_beta   90.00
_cell.angle_gamma   90.00
#
_symmetry.space_group_name_H-M   'P 1'
#
loop_
_entity.id
_entity.type
_entity.pdbx_description
1 polymer ?
#
loop_
_entity_poly.entity_id
_entity_poly.type
_entity_poly.pdbx_seq_one_letter_code
_entity_poly.pdbx_strand_id
1 'polypeptide(L)'
;MALNKQLLEEDACCEASLTLTVPIEAIWMVCLTVFIDSLGGSISAPVMPFYAEEFHASSSEVGLLFSTYSLAQVIALPLLGRLADRVGRRPVLVGSLFGAAAGAFCQGFAPSIGWLFLGRIVSGFCGAVGSTANVYICDVATEDCRPEYLGYLMSSNGLAFAFGPGLGGGLSKLGRNVPIMVNGALCLAAGLLTTFYLPESPAWVSHQQTCARREIVRQKPCKMWQTFSLSVWLVCAAEFLRGVSFSAIFAIFALFASDVYDLDSVSIGFAVCCGALCLIGTNIWVCPHLDAALGHVGCACLGMMLIAAGEVGLAYSPILKLSLVGMCVVYVGQAVAGCTIATITSVLATDDNRGAVMSMQQMAQALGRVFGPVVLSFLFSRDPRDPYACAAVAALIGSAVLYSLRSSFSKRARIMSIGTPIPLPAPPPWSKEEFTAEDVEDMGRFMCHLLTSRHYQWRDPQKRVALKKNLEMLFPPLSSEAQWHTMTNEEGPKNFGSLNGQADPSASISVGQFVVRNTPGSSVNRRRFKSMSRNNTLDLPPGAMVSQAKTAVRILNGELISKDRPYGTVEGAYVRKEHSSFTPGRRKRLNLVAIFINLVAPWALFCGIFAALSFQLHYWSSSFAWSSVAVGLLCAAVAAFLAHRTRMREQDPTWCTFAALAYLTATLLAAFFGDMNYWYNMQPYYDIESINSYPNVSPARERGQQLMDAGRVYFEDGTVLDTSKSMSFKNLDRYCVAPIISGEAPLSSYDFWAVGVNCCGSSTSAFRCGEYNNPKARAGLRLMRDDQRPFFRLAVQQAEAAYNIKANHPIFFEWLQDPVAEVLSYKTSGFSFALIAVASHFVFNLLCVAGATFAFSKLAHEF
;
A
#
# COMPACT_ATOMS: atom_id res chain seq x y z
N MET A 1 -46.80 23.06 20.79
CA MET A 1 -47.00 21.91 19.85
C MET A 1 -45.97 21.87 18.73
N ALA A 2 -45.53 23.00 18.15
CA ALA A 2 -44.40 23.05 17.20
C ALA A 2 -43.03 22.73 17.85
N LEU A 3 -42.79 23.21 19.08
CA LEU A 3 -41.56 22.94 19.84
C LEU A 3 -41.40 21.44 20.20
N ASN A 4 -42.49 20.77 20.55
CA ASN A 4 -42.49 19.35 20.92
C ASN A 4 -42.25 18.43 19.71
N LYS A 5 -42.46 18.94 18.49
CA LYS A 5 -42.15 18.23 17.25
C LYS A 5 -40.67 18.38 16.85
N GLN A 6 -40.05 19.51 17.19
CA GLN A 6 -38.59 19.69 17.07
C GLN A 6 -37.82 18.84 18.08
N LEU A 7 -38.30 18.76 19.33
CA LEU A 7 -37.66 17.96 20.39
C LEU A 7 -37.64 16.45 20.05
N LEU A 8 -38.77 15.90 19.56
CA LEU A 8 -38.82 14.51 19.09
C LEU A 8 -38.00 14.26 17.81
N GLU A 9 -37.77 15.28 16.98
CA GLU A 9 -36.89 15.19 15.79
C GLU A 9 -35.40 15.28 16.16
N GLU A 10 -35.03 16.00 17.24
CA GLU A 10 -33.65 16.06 17.77
C GLU A 10 -33.26 14.76 18.50
N ASP A 11 -34.16 14.19 19.30
CA ASP A 11 -33.90 12.94 20.04
C ASP A 11 -33.74 11.73 19.10
N ALA A 12 -34.56 11.65 18.03
CA ALA A 12 -34.43 10.61 17.00
C ALA A 12 -33.14 10.75 16.16
N CYS A 13 -32.66 11.98 15.97
CA CYS A 13 -31.40 12.26 15.29
C CYS A 13 -30.19 11.91 16.18
N CYS A 14 -30.32 12.11 17.50
CA CYS A 14 -29.33 11.70 18.50
C CYS A 14 -29.19 10.16 18.58
N GLU A 15 -30.30 9.41 18.63
CA GLU A 15 -30.26 7.93 18.67
C GLU A 15 -29.68 7.31 17.38
N ALA A 16 -29.98 7.88 16.20
CA ALA A 16 -29.44 7.37 14.93
C ALA A 16 -27.94 7.64 14.76
N SER A 17 -27.42 8.71 15.36
CA SER A 17 -26.01 9.11 15.24
C SER A 17 -25.04 8.25 16.06
N LEU A 18 -25.53 7.48 17.04
CA LEU A 18 -24.70 6.73 17.98
C LEU A 18 -24.25 5.33 17.48
N THR A 19 -24.68 4.87 16.30
CA THR A 19 -24.56 3.45 15.90
C THR A 19 -23.76 3.15 14.62
N LEU A 20 -23.12 4.12 13.96
CA LEU A 20 -22.24 3.83 12.82
C LEU A 20 -20.75 3.93 13.20
N THR A 21 -20.27 2.95 13.96
CA THR A 21 -18.84 2.62 13.99
C THR A 21 -18.52 1.84 12.72
N VAL A 22 -17.80 2.46 11.78
CA VAL A 22 -17.28 1.68 10.64
C VAL A 22 -16.22 0.72 11.17
N PRO A 23 -16.31 -0.58 10.83
CA PRO A 23 -15.29 -1.52 11.24
C PRO A 23 -13.93 -1.12 10.64
N ILE A 24 -12.87 -1.26 11.44
CA ILE A 24 -11.46 -1.08 11.04
C ILE A 24 -11.13 -1.79 9.71
N GLU A 25 -11.85 -2.87 9.41
CA GLU A 25 -11.79 -3.63 8.17
C GLU A 25 -11.97 -2.76 6.92
N ALA A 26 -12.88 -1.78 6.93
CA ALA A 26 -13.11 -0.91 5.78
C ALA A 26 -11.89 -0.01 5.49
N ILE A 27 -11.20 0.46 6.54
CA ILE A 27 -9.99 1.28 6.39
C ILE A 27 -8.88 0.44 5.74
N TRP A 28 -8.68 -0.80 6.21
CA TRP A 28 -7.69 -1.70 5.62
C TRP A 28 -8.02 -2.07 4.17
N MET A 29 -9.30 -2.25 3.84
CA MET A 29 -9.72 -2.47 2.46
C MET A 29 -9.39 -1.26 1.58
N VAL A 30 -9.65 -0.03 2.03
CA VAL A 30 -9.26 1.18 1.28
C VAL A 30 -7.73 1.26 1.12
N CYS A 31 -6.97 1.00 2.16
CA CYS A 31 -5.51 0.91 2.08
C CYS A 31 -5.04 -0.13 1.05
N LEU A 32 -5.67 -1.31 1.03
CA LEU A 32 -5.38 -2.37 0.06
C LEU A 32 -5.69 -1.93 -1.38
N THR A 33 -6.81 -1.24 -1.61
CA THR A 33 -7.16 -0.74 -2.95
C THR A 33 -6.17 0.28 -3.47
N VAL A 34 -5.76 1.23 -2.62
CA VAL A 34 -4.73 2.22 -2.96
C VAL A 34 -3.37 1.56 -3.17
N PHE A 35 -3.02 0.57 -2.34
CA PHE A 35 -1.80 -0.21 -2.54
C PHE A 35 -1.78 -0.88 -3.91
N ILE A 36 -2.87 -1.56 -4.30
CA ILE A 36 -2.92 -2.28 -5.58
C ILE A 36 -2.86 -1.31 -6.77
N ASP A 37 -3.62 -0.21 -6.74
CA ASP A 37 -3.62 0.80 -7.80
C ASP A 37 -2.22 1.43 -7.99
N SER A 38 -1.60 1.86 -6.89
CA SER A 38 -0.24 2.41 -6.91
C SER A 38 0.80 1.37 -7.32
N LEU A 39 0.63 0.11 -6.92
CA LEU A 39 1.54 -0.99 -7.26
C LEU A 39 1.51 -1.22 -8.77
N GLY A 40 0.31 -1.19 -9.35
CA GLY A 40 0.10 -1.29 -10.79
C GLY A 40 0.85 -0.24 -11.60
N GLY A 41 0.72 1.03 -11.20
CA GLY A 41 1.48 2.13 -11.80
C GLY A 41 3.00 1.95 -11.64
N SER A 42 3.43 1.48 -10.46
CA SER A 42 4.85 1.31 -10.15
C SER A 42 5.51 0.11 -10.83
N ILE A 43 4.79 -0.98 -11.05
CA ILE A 43 5.22 -2.15 -11.84
C ILE A 43 5.41 -1.74 -13.31
N SER A 44 4.51 -0.89 -13.81
CA SER A 44 4.52 -0.45 -15.21
C SER A 44 5.62 0.57 -15.50
N ALA A 45 6.05 1.35 -14.51
CA ALA A 45 6.93 2.49 -14.71
C ALA A 45 8.32 2.16 -15.30
N PRO A 46 9.14 1.25 -14.73
CA PRO A 46 10.48 0.98 -15.25
C PRO A 46 10.47 0.26 -16.60
N VAL A 47 9.38 -0.44 -16.93
CA VAL A 47 9.27 -1.26 -18.16
C VAL A 47 8.70 -0.45 -19.32
N MET A 48 7.90 0.59 -19.06
CA MET A 48 7.23 1.34 -20.12
C MET A 48 8.18 1.98 -21.14
N PRO A 49 9.31 2.61 -20.78
CA PRO A 49 10.25 3.16 -21.76
C PRO A 49 10.72 2.10 -22.75
N PHE A 50 11.15 0.94 -22.23
CA PHE A 50 11.61 -0.19 -23.05
C PHE A 50 10.49 -0.82 -23.89
N TYR A 51 9.24 -0.81 -23.41
CA TYR A 51 8.10 -1.30 -24.19
C TYR A 51 7.73 -0.32 -25.32
N ALA A 52 7.88 0.98 -25.10
CA ALA A 52 7.68 1.99 -26.15
C ALA A 52 8.79 1.94 -27.21
N GLU A 53 10.03 1.62 -26.83
CA GLU A 53 11.15 1.42 -27.77
C GLU A 53 10.93 0.27 -28.76
N GLU A 54 10.17 -0.78 -28.39
CA GLU A 54 9.78 -1.84 -29.33
C GLU A 54 8.94 -1.32 -30.50
N PHE A 55 8.26 -0.19 -30.30
CA PHE A 55 7.52 0.53 -31.34
C PHE A 55 8.34 1.66 -31.99
N HIS A 56 9.66 1.69 -31.77
CA HIS A 56 10.59 2.73 -32.24
C HIS A 56 10.25 4.14 -31.72
N ALA A 57 9.68 4.24 -30.51
CA ALA A 57 9.38 5.53 -29.89
C ALA A 57 10.66 6.30 -29.51
N SER A 58 10.67 7.59 -29.79
CA SER A 58 11.68 8.55 -29.35
C SER A 58 11.55 8.88 -27.86
N SER A 59 12.63 9.38 -27.24
CA SER A 59 12.63 9.78 -25.81
C SER A 59 11.58 10.86 -25.49
N SER A 60 11.24 11.71 -26.45
CA SER A 60 10.18 12.72 -26.34
C SER A 60 8.79 12.09 -26.36
N GLU A 61 8.56 11.06 -27.19
CA GLU A 61 7.31 10.28 -27.21
C GLU A 61 7.13 9.48 -25.91
N VAL A 62 8.20 8.93 -25.34
CA VAL A 62 8.17 8.30 -24.01
C VAL A 62 7.76 9.31 -22.95
N GLY A 63 8.32 10.53 -22.96
CA GLY A 63 7.91 11.63 -22.09
C GLY A 63 6.41 11.95 -22.23
N LEU A 64 5.92 12.09 -23.47
CA LEU A 64 4.50 12.30 -23.75
C LEU A 64 3.61 11.15 -23.25
N LEU A 65 4.08 9.91 -23.30
CA LEU A 65 3.34 8.74 -22.82
C LEU A 65 3.13 8.76 -21.29
N PHE A 66 4.09 9.28 -20.52
CA PHE A 66 3.90 9.52 -19.07
C PHE A 66 3.01 10.74 -18.80
N SER A 67 3.14 11.79 -19.61
CA SER A 67 2.34 13.01 -19.47
C SER A 67 0.85 12.80 -19.79
N THR A 68 0.52 11.94 -20.76
CA THR A 68 -0.88 11.70 -21.17
C THR A 68 -1.73 11.05 -20.06
N TYR A 69 -1.16 10.14 -19.28
CA TYR A 69 -1.81 9.60 -18.07
C TYR A 69 -2.16 10.73 -17.08
N SER A 70 -1.17 11.56 -16.75
CA SER A 70 -1.34 12.66 -15.79
C SER A 70 -2.31 13.73 -16.32
N LEU A 71 -2.33 13.97 -17.63
CA LEU A 71 -3.21 14.94 -18.28
C LEU A 71 -4.68 14.48 -18.16
N ALA A 72 -4.94 13.20 -18.46
CA ALA A 72 -6.25 12.61 -18.26
C ALA A 72 -6.68 12.67 -16.77
N GLN A 73 -5.74 12.43 -15.85
CA GLN A 73 -5.99 12.51 -14.41
C GLN A 73 -6.36 13.94 -13.95
N VAL A 74 -5.68 14.99 -14.45
CA VAL A 74 -6.00 16.39 -14.12
C VAL A 74 -7.43 16.75 -14.50
N ILE A 75 -7.90 16.26 -15.65
CA ILE A 75 -9.28 16.49 -16.13
C ILE A 75 -10.28 15.67 -15.31
N ALA A 76 -9.92 14.43 -14.97
CA ALA A 76 -10.81 13.50 -14.29
C ALA A 76 -11.00 13.81 -12.81
N LEU A 77 -9.98 14.31 -12.09
CA LEU A 77 -10.04 14.54 -10.64
C LEU A 77 -11.25 15.41 -10.21
N PRO A 78 -11.54 16.58 -10.82
CA PRO A 78 -12.76 17.35 -10.50
C PRO A 78 -14.07 16.65 -10.85
N LEU A 79 -14.09 15.90 -11.96
CA LEU A 79 -15.28 15.22 -12.47
C LEU A 79 -15.65 14.04 -11.56
N LEU A 80 -14.67 13.19 -11.28
CA LEU A 80 -14.82 12.02 -10.43
C LEU A 80 -15.00 12.41 -8.96
N GLY A 81 -14.40 13.51 -8.49
CA GLY A 81 -14.66 14.05 -7.16
C GLY A 81 -16.14 14.43 -6.97
N ARG A 82 -16.70 15.22 -7.90
CA ARG A 82 -18.13 15.57 -7.89
C ARG A 82 -19.04 14.36 -8.07
N LEU A 83 -18.62 13.40 -8.88
CA LEU A 83 -19.36 12.15 -9.06
C LEU A 83 -19.37 11.35 -7.75
N ALA A 84 -18.25 11.29 -7.03
CA ALA A 84 -18.15 10.61 -5.74
C ALA A 84 -19.01 11.29 -4.67
N ASP A 85 -19.10 12.62 -4.69
CA ASP A 85 -20.01 13.35 -3.81
C ASP A 85 -21.49 13.01 -4.09
N ARG A 86 -21.85 12.77 -5.36
CA ARG A 86 -23.24 12.51 -5.77
C ARG A 86 -23.67 11.04 -5.63
N VAL A 87 -22.83 10.11 -6.06
CA VAL A 87 -23.17 8.69 -6.22
C VAL A 87 -22.65 7.85 -5.05
N GLY A 88 -21.75 8.39 -4.24
CA GLY A 88 -21.07 7.68 -3.16
C GLY A 88 -19.60 7.45 -3.47
N ARG A 89 -18.80 7.21 -2.42
CA ARG A 89 -17.35 7.02 -2.52
C ARG A 89 -17.02 5.64 -3.08
N ARG A 90 -17.74 4.60 -2.65
CA ARG A 90 -17.49 3.20 -3.07
C ARG A 90 -17.69 2.99 -4.58
N PRO A 91 -18.82 3.39 -5.22
CA PRO A 91 -19.00 3.21 -6.67
C PRO A 91 -17.91 3.87 -7.51
N VAL A 92 -17.39 5.03 -7.08
CA VAL A 92 -16.31 5.71 -7.79
C VAL A 92 -14.98 5.01 -7.61
N LEU A 93 -14.66 4.50 -6.42
CA LEU A 93 -13.48 3.65 -6.21
C LEU A 93 -13.52 2.39 -7.08
N VAL A 94 -14.66 1.70 -7.11
CA VAL A 94 -14.87 0.50 -7.91
C VAL A 94 -14.74 0.80 -9.41
N GLY A 95 -15.42 1.84 -9.90
CA GLY A 95 -15.33 2.26 -11.31
C GLY A 95 -13.91 2.65 -11.71
N SER A 96 -13.18 3.31 -10.81
CA SER A 96 -11.79 3.69 -11.00
C SER A 96 -10.88 2.46 -11.19
N LEU A 97 -11.03 1.44 -10.35
CA LEU A 97 -10.24 0.19 -10.43
C LEU A 97 -10.54 -0.63 -11.69
N PHE A 98 -11.82 -0.77 -12.06
CA PHE A 98 -12.19 -1.45 -13.31
C PHE A 98 -11.71 -0.67 -14.55
N GLY A 99 -11.77 0.66 -14.52
CA GLY A 99 -11.24 1.50 -15.57
C GLY A 99 -9.72 1.42 -15.69
N ALA A 100 -9.01 1.40 -14.56
CA ALA A 100 -7.57 1.17 -14.51
C ALA A 100 -7.19 -0.20 -15.11
N ALA A 101 -7.94 -1.25 -14.78
CA ALA A 101 -7.77 -2.58 -15.35
C ALA A 101 -7.98 -2.61 -16.87
N ALA A 102 -9.05 -1.97 -17.36
CA ALA A 102 -9.32 -1.86 -18.80
C ALA A 102 -8.21 -1.11 -19.54
N GLY A 103 -7.72 0.00 -18.99
CA GLY A 103 -6.60 0.76 -19.56
C GLY A 103 -5.28 -0.02 -19.54
N ALA A 104 -5.04 -0.83 -18.50
CA ALA A 104 -3.86 -1.69 -18.42
C ALA A 104 -3.92 -2.85 -19.44
N PHE A 105 -5.06 -3.55 -19.58
CA PHE A 105 -5.21 -4.57 -20.62
C PHE A 105 -5.09 -3.98 -22.03
N CYS A 106 -5.64 -2.78 -22.26
CA CYS A 106 -5.46 -2.06 -23.52
C CYS A 106 -3.98 -1.80 -23.86
N GLN A 107 -3.14 -1.49 -22.86
CA GLN A 107 -1.69 -1.34 -23.04
C GLN A 107 -0.99 -2.70 -23.22
N GLY A 108 -1.38 -3.72 -22.45
CA GLY A 108 -0.77 -5.06 -22.50
C GLY A 108 -0.98 -5.78 -23.84
N PHE A 109 -2.10 -5.52 -24.51
CA PHE A 109 -2.43 -6.07 -25.84
C PHE A 109 -2.17 -5.08 -26.98
N ALA A 110 -1.36 -4.04 -26.77
CA ALA A 110 -1.16 -2.98 -27.75
C ALA A 110 -0.48 -3.47 -29.05
N PRO A 111 -1.12 -3.36 -30.23
CA PRO A 111 -0.48 -3.62 -31.52
C PRO A 111 0.32 -2.42 -32.06
N SER A 112 0.18 -1.24 -31.45
CA SER A 112 0.88 -0.02 -31.85
C SER A 112 1.01 0.96 -30.68
N ILE A 113 1.92 1.94 -30.79
CA ILE A 113 2.11 2.99 -29.78
C ILE A 113 0.81 3.77 -29.47
N GLY A 114 -0.09 3.93 -30.44
CA GLY A 114 -1.38 4.59 -30.25
C GLY A 114 -2.28 3.88 -29.23
N TRP A 115 -2.19 2.55 -29.13
CA TRP A 115 -2.89 1.79 -28.10
C TRP A 115 -2.31 2.00 -26.70
N LEU A 116 -1.00 2.26 -26.61
CA LEU A 116 -0.38 2.65 -25.34
C LEU A 116 -0.93 4.00 -24.87
N PHE A 117 -1.01 4.98 -25.77
CA PHE A 117 -1.63 6.28 -25.48
C PHE A 117 -3.10 6.14 -25.06
N LEU A 118 -3.88 5.35 -25.79
CA LEU A 118 -5.30 5.12 -25.47
C LEU A 118 -5.46 4.51 -24.08
N GLY A 119 -4.72 3.43 -23.78
CA GLY A 119 -4.79 2.79 -22.47
C GLY A 119 -4.31 3.70 -21.34
N ARG A 120 -3.30 4.56 -21.58
CA ARG A 120 -2.86 5.59 -20.63
C ARG A 120 -3.93 6.64 -20.35
N ILE A 121 -4.66 7.08 -21.36
CA ILE A 121 -5.78 8.02 -21.21
C ILE A 121 -6.89 7.37 -20.37
N VAL A 122 -7.25 6.11 -20.66
CA VAL A 122 -8.28 5.38 -19.91
C VAL A 122 -7.86 5.20 -18.44
N SER A 123 -6.64 4.70 -18.18
CA SER A 123 -6.12 4.54 -16.83
C SER A 123 -6.03 5.87 -16.09
N GLY A 124 -5.56 6.94 -16.74
CA GLY A 124 -5.46 8.27 -16.14
C GLY A 124 -6.81 8.89 -15.82
N PHE A 125 -7.79 8.75 -16.71
CA PHE A 125 -9.15 9.22 -16.49
C PHE A 125 -9.83 8.49 -15.33
N CYS A 126 -9.45 7.23 -15.09
CA CYS A 126 -9.96 6.44 -13.96
C CYS A 126 -9.07 6.55 -12.71
N GLY A 127 -8.02 7.37 -12.72
CA GLY A 127 -7.04 7.48 -11.64
C GLY A 127 -7.46 8.33 -10.44
N ALA A 128 -8.74 8.31 -10.03
CA ALA A 128 -9.24 9.08 -8.88
C ALA A 128 -9.17 8.33 -7.53
N VAL A 129 -8.65 7.10 -7.53
CA VAL A 129 -8.59 6.19 -6.37
C VAL A 129 -7.99 6.89 -5.15
N GLY A 130 -6.80 7.50 -5.30
CA GLY A 130 -6.11 8.17 -4.19
C GLY A 130 -6.90 9.35 -3.60
N SER A 131 -7.56 10.16 -4.42
CA SER A 131 -8.33 11.31 -3.94
C SER A 131 -9.60 10.88 -3.19
N THR A 132 -10.31 9.89 -3.73
CA THR A 132 -11.54 9.35 -3.16
C THR A 132 -11.24 8.59 -1.86
N ALA A 133 -10.13 7.85 -1.81
CA ALA A 133 -9.67 7.15 -0.61
C ALA A 133 -9.30 8.11 0.54
N ASN A 134 -8.61 9.22 0.24
CA ASN A 134 -8.29 10.24 1.24
C ASN A 134 -9.57 10.80 1.89
N VAL A 135 -10.58 11.12 1.07
CA VAL A 135 -11.87 11.63 1.56
C VAL A 135 -12.63 10.55 2.32
N TYR A 136 -12.65 9.31 1.83
CA TYR A 136 -13.27 8.19 2.55
C TYR A 136 -12.69 8.00 3.95
N ILE A 137 -11.37 8.08 4.11
CA ILE A 137 -10.75 8.01 5.44
C ILE A 137 -11.15 9.20 6.31
N CYS A 138 -11.21 10.42 5.75
CA CYS A 138 -11.70 11.58 6.51
C CYS A 138 -13.17 11.48 6.93
N ASP A 139 -14.02 10.84 6.12
CA ASP A 139 -15.43 10.59 6.40
C ASP A 139 -15.63 9.58 7.53
N VAL A 140 -14.68 8.64 7.70
CA VAL A 140 -14.76 7.55 8.68
C VAL A 140 -13.99 7.88 9.97
N ALA A 141 -12.86 8.58 9.87
CA ALA A 141 -11.98 8.85 11.00
C ALA A 141 -12.42 10.08 11.81
N THR A 142 -12.35 9.95 13.15
CA THR A 142 -12.49 11.05 14.10
C THR A 142 -11.30 12.02 14.00
N GLU A 143 -11.51 13.29 14.34
CA GLU A 143 -10.50 14.36 14.21
C GLU A 143 -9.13 14.00 14.81
N ASP A 144 -9.13 13.33 15.97
CA ASP A 144 -7.90 12.95 16.67
C ASP A 144 -7.14 11.80 15.98
N CYS A 145 -7.83 10.88 15.31
CA CYS A 145 -7.23 9.69 14.69
C CYS A 145 -6.98 9.86 13.17
N ARG A 146 -7.51 10.94 12.55
CA ARG A 146 -7.34 11.22 11.11
C ARG A 146 -5.88 11.22 10.64
N PRO A 147 -4.92 11.88 11.32
CA PRO A 147 -3.52 11.90 10.87
C PRO A 147 -2.91 10.49 10.83
N GLU A 148 -3.27 9.64 11.79
CA GLU A 148 -2.80 8.25 11.87
C GLU A 148 -3.29 7.42 10.67
N TYR A 149 -4.59 7.46 10.38
CA TYR A 149 -5.16 6.68 9.27
C TYR A 149 -4.74 7.21 7.88
N LEU A 150 -4.62 8.53 7.72
CA LEU A 150 -4.03 9.10 6.51
C LEU A 150 -2.56 8.70 6.36
N GLY A 151 -1.82 8.57 7.47
CA GLY A 151 -0.48 8.01 7.51
C GLY A 151 -0.42 6.56 7.03
N TYR A 152 -1.35 5.69 7.42
CA TYR A 152 -1.44 4.32 6.91
C TYR A 152 -1.74 4.27 5.40
N LEU A 153 -2.61 5.15 4.91
CA LEU A 153 -2.91 5.26 3.49
C LEU A 153 -1.67 5.67 2.68
N MET A 154 -0.92 6.66 3.15
CA MET A 154 0.33 7.09 2.51
C MET A 154 1.43 6.02 2.59
N SER A 155 1.48 5.27 3.69
CA SER A 155 2.41 4.14 3.85
C SER A 155 2.09 3.01 2.86
N SER A 156 0.80 2.78 2.57
CA SER A 156 0.37 1.83 1.53
C SER A 156 0.87 2.23 0.15
N ASN A 157 0.79 3.52 -0.19
CA ASN A 157 1.37 4.05 -1.42
C ASN A 157 2.91 3.89 -1.46
N GLY A 158 3.59 4.11 -0.33
CA GLY A 158 5.02 3.88 -0.21
C GLY A 158 5.43 2.42 -0.41
N LEU A 159 4.68 1.47 0.17
CA LEU A 159 4.88 0.03 -0.03
C LEU A 159 4.74 -0.35 -1.50
N ALA A 160 3.73 0.17 -2.18
CA ALA A 160 3.53 -0.05 -3.61
C ALA A 160 4.73 0.42 -4.46
N PHE A 161 5.27 1.61 -4.16
CA PHE A 161 6.46 2.12 -4.85
C PHE A 161 7.75 1.38 -4.51
N ALA A 162 7.83 0.74 -3.34
CA ALA A 162 8.98 -0.09 -3.00
C ALA A 162 8.99 -1.40 -3.78
N PHE A 163 7.89 -2.15 -3.72
CA PHE A 163 7.84 -3.47 -4.37
C PHE A 163 7.61 -3.39 -5.88
N GLY A 164 6.93 -2.35 -6.35
CA GLY A 164 6.50 -2.24 -7.74
C GLY A 164 7.62 -2.33 -8.77
N PRO A 165 8.69 -1.51 -8.70
CA PRO A 165 9.72 -1.48 -9.74
C PRO A 165 10.53 -2.76 -9.79
N GLY A 166 10.81 -3.38 -8.63
CA GLY A 166 11.49 -4.68 -8.56
C GLY A 166 10.64 -5.81 -9.16
N LEU A 167 9.35 -5.85 -8.86
CA LEU A 167 8.41 -6.79 -9.48
C LEU A 167 8.26 -6.55 -10.99
N GLY A 168 8.17 -5.29 -11.41
CA GLY A 168 8.07 -4.91 -12.83
C GLY A 168 9.31 -5.30 -13.64
N GLY A 169 10.50 -4.99 -13.14
CA GLY A 169 11.76 -5.41 -13.75
C GLY A 169 11.87 -6.93 -13.85
N GLY A 170 11.54 -7.67 -12.79
CA GLY A 170 11.54 -9.13 -12.80
C GLY A 170 10.54 -9.74 -13.79
N LEU A 171 9.29 -9.26 -13.79
CA LEU A 171 8.24 -9.72 -14.70
C LEU A 171 8.56 -9.40 -16.17
N SER A 172 9.35 -8.35 -16.44
CA SER A 172 9.74 -7.99 -17.81
C SER A 172 10.56 -9.05 -18.53
N LYS A 173 11.20 -9.98 -17.79
CA LYS A 173 11.92 -11.14 -18.37
C LYS A 173 11.01 -12.13 -19.09
N LEU A 174 9.74 -12.22 -18.68
CA LEU A 174 8.74 -13.07 -19.33
C LEU A 174 8.13 -12.43 -20.58
N GLY A 175 8.36 -11.12 -20.76
CA GLY A 175 7.83 -10.30 -21.85
C GLY A 175 7.63 -8.86 -21.37
N ARG A 176 7.92 -7.86 -22.22
CA ARG A 176 7.84 -6.43 -21.83
C ARG A 176 6.41 -5.97 -21.55
N ASN A 177 5.41 -6.65 -22.10
CA ASN A 177 3.99 -6.39 -21.87
C ASN A 177 3.41 -7.08 -20.61
N VAL A 178 4.05 -8.15 -20.12
CA VAL A 178 3.57 -8.96 -18.97
C VAL A 178 3.36 -8.13 -17.70
N PRO A 179 4.28 -7.24 -17.28
CA PRO A 179 4.09 -6.40 -16.08
C PRO A 179 2.81 -5.57 -16.13
N ILE A 180 2.46 -5.06 -17.32
CA ILE A 180 1.27 -4.23 -17.55
C ILE A 180 0.00 -5.09 -17.53
N MET A 181 0.06 -6.32 -18.07
CA MET A 181 -1.06 -7.27 -17.98
C MET A 181 -1.32 -7.73 -16.55
N VAL A 182 -0.26 -7.98 -15.76
CA VAL A 182 -0.35 -8.32 -14.34
C VAL A 182 -0.98 -7.16 -13.55
N ASN A 183 -0.59 -5.91 -13.84
CA ASN A 183 -1.28 -4.73 -13.30
C ASN A 183 -2.79 -4.75 -13.60
N GLY A 184 -3.18 -5.01 -14.85
CA GLY A 184 -4.59 -5.14 -15.23
C GLY A 184 -5.36 -6.20 -14.42
N ALA A 185 -4.75 -7.38 -14.23
CA ALA A 185 -5.31 -8.45 -13.43
C ALA A 185 -5.43 -8.09 -11.94
N LEU A 186 -4.43 -7.42 -11.37
CA LEU A 186 -4.44 -6.96 -9.98
C LEU A 186 -5.53 -5.91 -9.74
N CYS A 187 -5.64 -4.91 -10.61
CA CYS A 187 -6.69 -3.90 -10.55
C CYS A 187 -8.10 -4.50 -10.71
N LEU A 188 -8.25 -5.51 -11.59
CA LEU A 188 -9.51 -6.25 -11.75
C LEU A 188 -9.88 -7.00 -10.46
N ALA A 189 -8.93 -7.71 -9.85
CA ALA A 189 -9.14 -8.42 -8.60
C ALA A 189 -9.46 -7.45 -7.44
N ALA A 190 -8.76 -6.32 -7.36
CA ALA A 190 -9.04 -5.27 -6.39
C ALA A 190 -10.44 -4.67 -6.58
N GLY A 191 -10.84 -4.40 -7.83
CA GLY A 191 -12.17 -3.91 -8.17
C GLY A 191 -13.26 -4.87 -7.71
N LEU A 192 -13.09 -6.18 -7.96
CA LEU A 192 -14.01 -7.23 -7.48
C LEU A 192 -14.07 -7.28 -5.95
N LEU A 193 -12.93 -7.32 -5.26
CA LEU A 193 -12.88 -7.33 -3.80
C LEU A 193 -13.55 -6.09 -3.20
N THR A 194 -13.28 -4.91 -3.74
CA THR A 194 -13.91 -3.65 -3.30
C THR A 194 -15.42 -3.67 -3.52
N THR A 195 -15.85 -4.28 -4.63
CA THR A 195 -17.28 -4.43 -4.94
C THR A 195 -18.00 -5.31 -3.92
N PHE A 196 -17.37 -6.34 -3.35
CA PHE A 196 -18.04 -7.22 -2.40
C PHE A 196 -17.86 -6.82 -0.92
N TYR A 197 -16.70 -6.27 -0.55
CA TYR A 197 -16.31 -6.11 0.85
C TYR A 197 -16.29 -4.67 1.36
N LEU A 198 -16.18 -3.65 0.50
CA LEU A 198 -16.11 -2.26 0.96
C LEU A 198 -17.53 -1.70 1.21
N PRO A 199 -17.90 -1.30 2.43
CA PRO A 199 -19.14 -0.57 2.68
C PRO A 199 -19.08 0.87 2.16
N GLU A 200 -20.23 1.54 2.05
CA GLU A 200 -20.28 2.97 1.70
C GLU A 200 -19.92 3.85 2.91
N SER A 201 -19.41 5.07 2.69
CA SER A 201 -19.01 5.93 3.80
C SER A 201 -20.24 6.38 4.64
N PRO A 202 -20.18 6.32 5.99
CA PRO A 202 -21.29 6.70 6.86
C PRO A 202 -21.72 8.15 6.69
N ALA A 203 -20.73 9.03 6.50
CA ALA A 203 -20.97 10.45 6.31
C ALA A 203 -21.83 10.69 5.07
N TRP A 204 -21.56 9.98 3.97
CA TRP A 204 -22.38 10.06 2.76
C TRP A 204 -23.79 9.50 2.99
N VAL A 205 -23.93 8.34 3.65
CA VAL A 205 -25.24 7.74 3.95
C VAL A 205 -26.10 8.67 4.83
N SER A 206 -25.50 9.30 5.84
CA SER A 206 -26.14 10.29 6.71
C SER A 206 -26.53 11.56 5.97
N HIS A 207 -25.63 12.06 5.10
CA HIS A 207 -25.87 13.27 4.31
C HIS A 207 -26.95 13.07 3.22
N GLN A 208 -27.08 11.86 2.67
CA GLN A 208 -28.13 11.51 1.72
C GLN A 208 -29.51 11.45 2.39
N GLN A 209 -29.59 10.93 3.63
CA GLN A 209 -30.83 10.93 4.42
C GLN A 209 -31.30 12.36 4.80
N THR A 210 -30.37 13.27 5.08
CA THR A 210 -30.69 14.68 5.38
C THR A 210 -30.99 15.52 4.12
N CYS A 211 -30.31 15.28 2.99
CA CYS A 211 -30.54 16.01 1.74
C CYS A 211 -31.73 15.50 0.91
N ALA A 212 -32.10 14.21 0.97
CA ALA A 212 -33.30 13.70 0.32
C ALA A 212 -34.59 14.35 0.85
N ARG A 213 -34.54 14.97 2.06
CA ARG A 213 -35.65 15.77 2.63
C ARG A 213 -35.61 17.25 2.22
N ARG A 214 -34.57 17.69 1.50
CA ARG A 214 -34.22 19.09 1.22
C ARG A 214 -34.01 19.33 -0.28
N GLU A 215 -34.78 18.69 -1.15
CA GLU A 215 -34.85 19.13 -2.54
C GLU A 215 -35.45 20.55 -2.61
N ILE A 216 -34.94 21.36 -3.57
CA ILE A 216 -35.33 22.75 -3.91
C ILE A 216 -34.46 23.88 -3.33
N VAL A 217 -33.20 23.65 -2.93
CA VAL A 217 -32.22 24.77 -2.92
C VAL A 217 -31.20 24.55 -4.03
N ARG A 218 -31.53 25.17 -5.17
CA ARG A 218 -30.67 25.44 -6.32
C ARG A 218 -29.25 25.78 -5.87
N GLN A 219 -28.36 24.79 -5.87
CA GLN A 219 -26.94 25.01 -5.62
C GLN A 219 -26.42 25.95 -6.72
N LYS A 220 -26.15 27.20 -6.35
CA LYS A 220 -25.40 28.10 -7.22
C LYS A 220 -24.07 27.42 -7.54
N PRO A 221 -23.56 27.48 -8.78
CA PRO A 221 -22.22 27.01 -9.06
C PRO A 221 -21.28 27.79 -8.15
N CYS A 222 -20.73 27.12 -7.12
CA CYS A 222 -19.70 27.72 -6.31
C CYS A 222 -18.60 28.17 -7.27
N LYS A 223 -18.23 29.45 -7.21
CA LYS A 223 -17.03 29.99 -7.85
C LYS A 223 -15.81 29.32 -7.19
N MET A 224 -15.58 28.06 -7.57
CA MET A 224 -14.67 27.10 -6.96
C MET A 224 -13.21 27.57 -7.00
N TRP A 225 -12.87 28.48 -7.91
CA TRP A 225 -11.50 28.97 -8.09
C TRP A 225 -11.24 30.34 -7.46
N GLN A 226 -12.29 31.08 -7.07
CA GLN A 226 -12.18 32.50 -6.65
C GLN A 226 -12.30 32.72 -5.13
N THR A 227 -12.39 31.65 -4.32
CA THR A 227 -12.63 31.74 -2.86
C THR A 227 -11.52 31.15 -2.00
N PHE A 228 -10.45 30.59 -2.58
CA PHE A 228 -9.35 30.02 -1.82
C PHE A 228 -8.31 31.05 -1.41
N SER A 229 -7.81 30.93 -0.18
CA SER A 229 -6.77 31.81 0.36
C SER A 229 -5.44 31.64 -0.38
N LEU A 230 -4.62 32.70 -0.42
CA LEU A 230 -3.29 32.67 -1.03
C LEU A 230 -2.43 31.50 -0.51
N SER A 231 -2.62 31.10 0.75
CA SER A 231 -1.88 29.98 1.35
C SER A 231 -2.16 28.64 0.65
N VAL A 232 -3.38 28.39 0.19
CA VAL A 232 -3.74 27.17 -0.54
C VAL A 232 -3.04 27.14 -1.91
N TRP A 233 -3.00 28.28 -2.60
CA TRP A 233 -2.31 28.40 -3.88
C TRP A 233 -0.80 28.19 -3.78
N LEU A 234 -0.16 28.71 -2.72
CA LEU A 234 1.27 28.50 -2.49
C LEU A 234 1.59 27.02 -2.19
N VAL A 235 0.71 26.33 -1.45
CA VAL A 235 0.85 24.88 -1.22
C VAL A 235 0.67 24.10 -2.53
N CYS A 236 -0.31 24.47 -3.36
CA CYS A 236 -0.48 23.86 -4.68
C CYS A 236 0.74 24.11 -5.59
N ALA A 237 1.33 25.31 -5.56
CA ALA A 237 2.55 25.61 -6.31
C ALA A 237 3.74 24.75 -5.85
N ALA A 238 3.88 24.51 -4.55
CA ALA A 238 4.90 23.60 -4.02
C ALA A 238 4.66 22.14 -4.46
N GLU A 239 3.41 21.67 -4.49
CA GLU A 239 3.06 20.33 -4.99
C GLU A 239 3.29 20.17 -6.48
N PHE A 240 3.04 21.22 -7.27
CA PHE A 240 3.39 21.25 -8.69
C PHE A 240 4.89 21.02 -8.89
N LEU A 241 5.73 21.80 -8.19
CA LEU A 241 7.19 21.70 -8.28
C LEU A 241 7.71 20.35 -7.79
N ARG A 242 7.15 19.83 -6.69
CA ARG A 242 7.46 18.48 -6.21
C ARG A 242 7.03 17.41 -7.22
N GLY A 243 5.91 17.61 -7.91
CA GLY A 243 5.43 16.74 -8.99
C GLY A 243 6.40 16.67 -10.18
N VAL A 244 7.05 17.79 -10.53
CA VAL A 244 8.11 17.83 -11.56
C VAL A 244 9.30 16.97 -11.13
N SER A 245 9.83 17.18 -9.92
CA SER A 245 10.93 16.35 -9.37
C SER A 245 10.55 14.87 -9.28
N PHE A 246 9.33 14.57 -8.84
CA PHE A 246 8.84 13.19 -8.79
C PHE A 246 8.84 12.53 -10.17
N SER A 247 8.48 13.28 -11.22
CA SER A 247 8.48 12.76 -12.59
C SER A 247 9.87 12.44 -13.13
N ALA A 248 10.92 13.14 -12.69
CA ALA A 248 12.31 12.88 -13.10
C ALA A 248 12.75 11.46 -12.71
N ILE A 249 12.32 10.96 -11.55
CA ILE A 249 12.64 9.61 -11.08
C ILE A 249 11.93 8.55 -11.93
N PHE A 250 10.66 8.76 -12.28
CA PHE A 250 9.86 7.72 -12.94
C PHE A 250 9.99 7.71 -14.46
N ALA A 251 10.13 8.88 -15.09
CA ALA A 251 10.17 8.99 -16.55
C ALA A 251 11.60 8.94 -17.12
N ILE A 252 12.61 9.39 -16.36
CA ILE A 252 13.96 9.63 -16.90
C ILE A 252 15.02 8.73 -16.30
N PHE A 253 14.89 8.34 -15.02
CA PHE A 253 15.92 7.51 -14.38
C PHE A 253 16.20 6.20 -15.10
N ALA A 254 15.17 5.53 -15.65
CA ALA A 254 15.39 4.30 -16.42
C ALA A 254 16.23 4.56 -17.67
N LEU A 255 15.95 5.63 -18.41
CA LEU A 255 16.71 6.03 -19.61
C LEU A 255 18.13 6.48 -19.23
N PHE A 256 18.26 7.32 -18.21
CA PHE A 256 19.55 7.80 -17.69
C PHE A 256 20.44 6.64 -17.22
N ALA A 257 19.88 5.69 -16.46
CA ALA A 257 20.62 4.56 -15.93
C ALA A 257 21.04 3.57 -17.03
N SER A 258 20.21 3.41 -18.07
CA SER A 258 20.56 2.63 -19.26
C SER A 258 21.67 3.31 -20.07
N ASP A 259 21.52 4.59 -20.42
CA ASP A 259 22.48 5.28 -21.31
C ASP A 259 23.83 5.56 -20.63
N VAL A 260 23.85 5.87 -19.34
CA VAL A 260 25.08 6.28 -18.62
C VAL A 260 25.79 5.11 -17.96
N TYR A 261 25.04 4.13 -17.44
CA TYR A 261 25.59 3.02 -16.66
C TYR A 261 25.36 1.63 -17.28
N ASP A 262 24.74 1.55 -18.47
CA ASP A 262 24.45 0.31 -19.22
C ASP A 262 23.70 -0.74 -18.36
N LEU A 263 22.77 -0.25 -17.53
CA LEU A 263 21.98 -1.11 -16.65
C LEU A 263 20.77 -1.71 -17.35
N ASP A 264 20.53 -2.99 -17.08
CA ASP A 264 19.33 -3.69 -17.53
C ASP A 264 18.07 -3.29 -16.72
N SER A 265 16.89 -3.59 -17.26
CA SER A 265 15.59 -3.26 -16.65
C SER A 265 15.44 -3.82 -15.22
N VAL A 266 16.10 -4.93 -14.92
CA VAL A 266 16.05 -5.61 -13.62
C VAL A 266 16.90 -4.87 -12.60
N SER A 267 18.14 -4.48 -12.95
CA SER A 267 19.00 -3.68 -12.07
C SER A 267 18.40 -2.31 -11.81
N ILE A 268 17.79 -1.68 -12.82
CA ILE A 268 17.06 -0.40 -12.66
C ILE A 268 15.89 -0.60 -11.70
N GLY A 269 15.07 -1.64 -11.87
CA GLY A 269 13.97 -1.95 -10.97
C GLY A 269 14.40 -2.14 -9.52
N PHE A 270 15.53 -2.82 -9.29
CA PHE A 270 16.08 -3.03 -7.94
C PHE A 270 16.64 -1.74 -7.33
N ALA A 271 17.33 -0.90 -8.13
CA ALA A 271 17.81 0.41 -7.69
C ALA A 271 16.66 1.31 -7.20
N VAL A 272 15.58 1.37 -7.98
CA VAL A 272 14.37 2.14 -7.61
C VAL A 272 13.71 1.55 -6.36
N CYS A 273 13.65 0.21 -6.24
CA CYS A 273 13.15 -0.48 -5.06
C CYS A 273 13.93 -0.08 -3.79
N CYS A 274 15.26 -0.05 -3.83
CA CYS A 274 16.08 0.38 -2.70
C CYS A 274 15.77 1.81 -2.26
N GLY A 275 15.65 2.75 -3.20
CA GLY A 275 15.26 4.13 -2.90
C GLY A 275 13.88 4.22 -2.26
N ALA A 276 12.91 3.47 -2.78
CA ALA A 276 11.55 3.46 -2.26
C ALA A 276 11.40 2.75 -0.90
N LEU A 277 12.30 1.82 -0.52
CA LEU A 277 12.37 1.31 0.86
C LEU A 277 12.77 2.42 1.85
N CYS A 278 13.69 3.33 1.46
CA CYS A 278 14.06 4.49 2.28
C CYS A 278 12.86 5.43 2.50
N LEU A 279 11.97 5.59 1.51
CA LEU A 279 10.72 6.36 1.63
C LEU A 279 9.85 5.83 2.79
N ILE A 280 9.64 4.52 2.86
CA ILE A 280 8.80 3.88 3.88
C ILE A 280 9.40 4.06 5.28
N GLY A 281 10.71 3.77 5.43
CA GLY A 281 11.40 3.95 6.70
C GLY A 281 11.31 5.39 7.20
N THR A 282 11.41 6.35 6.28
CA THR A 282 11.32 7.79 6.58
C THR A 282 9.92 8.21 7.01
N ASN A 283 8.87 7.73 6.34
CA ASN A 283 7.48 8.05 6.69
C ASN A 283 7.12 7.57 8.10
N ILE A 284 7.53 6.36 8.48
CA ILE A 284 7.15 5.75 9.76
C ILE A 284 8.01 6.29 10.92
N TRP A 285 9.33 6.40 10.73
CA TRP A 285 10.26 6.69 11.83
C TRP A 285 10.69 8.15 11.88
N VAL A 286 11.04 8.72 10.74
CA VAL A 286 11.70 10.03 10.68
C VAL A 286 10.69 11.17 10.75
N CYS A 287 9.60 11.09 9.99
CA CYS A 287 8.63 12.19 9.86
C CYS A 287 8.03 12.66 11.20
N PRO A 288 7.57 11.79 12.12
CA PRO A 288 7.00 12.24 13.39
C PRO A 288 8.00 13.00 14.26
N HIS A 289 9.27 12.57 14.27
CA HIS A 289 10.33 13.20 15.06
C HIS A 289 10.76 14.53 14.45
N LEU A 290 10.90 14.59 13.12
CA LEU A 290 11.30 15.79 12.40
C LEU A 290 10.24 16.88 12.49
N ASP A 291 8.96 16.49 12.39
CA ASP A 291 7.83 17.40 12.48
C ASP A 291 7.72 18.02 13.89
N ALA A 292 7.96 17.23 14.94
CA ALA A 292 8.02 17.72 16.32
C ALA A 292 9.19 18.71 16.55
N ALA A 293 10.33 18.52 15.86
CA ALA A 293 11.51 19.36 16.04
C ALA A 293 11.48 20.67 15.22
N LEU A 294 11.01 20.61 13.97
CA LEU A 294 11.11 21.73 13.00
C LEU A 294 9.76 22.40 12.71
N GLY A 295 8.65 21.78 13.12
CA GLY A 295 7.29 22.16 12.75
C GLY A 295 6.96 21.87 11.27
N HIS A 296 5.67 21.84 10.94
CA HIS A 296 5.17 21.41 9.62
C HIS A 296 5.84 22.10 8.43
N VAL A 297 5.95 23.44 8.45
CA VAL A 297 6.53 24.22 7.34
C VAL A 297 8.05 24.04 7.26
N GLY A 298 8.74 23.99 8.40
CA GLY A 298 10.20 23.78 8.43
C GLY A 298 10.59 22.38 7.92
N CYS A 299 9.81 21.38 8.31
CA CYS A 299 9.96 20.00 7.85
C CYS A 299 9.71 19.89 6.33
N ALA A 300 8.68 20.57 5.81
CA ALA A 300 8.39 20.61 4.37
C ALA A 300 9.51 21.27 3.54
N CYS A 301 10.06 22.40 4.01
CA CYS A 301 11.22 23.05 3.37
C CYS A 301 12.45 22.14 3.33
N LEU A 302 12.74 21.45 4.44
CA LEU A 302 13.85 20.50 4.53
C LEU A 302 13.67 19.33 3.54
N GLY A 303 12.46 18.77 3.44
CA GLY A 303 12.16 17.72 2.46
C GLY A 303 12.46 18.16 1.02
N MET A 304 12.03 19.36 0.62
CA MET A 304 12.31 19.92 -0.71
C MET A 304 13.81 20.19 -0.94
N MET A 305 14.56 20.59 0.08
CA MET A 305 16.02 20.76 -0.02
C MET A 305 16.74 19.43 -0.18
N LEU A 306 16.27 18.37 0.49
CA LEU A 306 16.82 17.02 0.33
C LEU A 306 16.56 16.49 -1.09
N ILE A 307 15.37 16.73 -1.66
CA ILE A 307 15.09 16.40 -3.07
C ILE A 307 16.12 17.07 -3.99
N ALA A 308 16.33 18.38 -3.84
CA ALA A 308 17.30 19.11 -4.66
C ALA A 308 18.73 18.56 -4.51
N ALA A 309 19.17 18.27 -3.28
CA ALA A 309 20.49 17.71 -3.02
C ALA A 309 20.68 16.33 -3.66
N GLY A 310 19.66 15.47 -3.59
CA GLY A 310 19.68 14.15 -4.21
C GLY A 310 19.71 14.20 -5.73
N GLU A 311 18.95 15.11 -6.35
CA GLU A 311 18.92 15.30 -7.81
C GLU A 311 20.24 15.88 -8.35
N VAL A 312 20.88 16.81 -7.62
CA VAL A 312 22.26 17.25 -7.94
C VAL A 312 23.24 16.08 -7.83
N GLY A 313 23.08 15.22 -6.82
CA GLY A 313 23.87 14.00 -6.67
C GLY A 313 23.71 13.04 -7.87
N LEU A 314 22.49 12.90 -8.39
CA LEU A 314 22.20 12.10 -9.59
C LEU A 314 22.82 12.72 -10.86
N ALA A 315 22.71 14.04 -11.03
CA ALA A 315 23.20 14.74 -12.22
C ALA A 315 24.71 14.64 -12.43
N TYR A 316 25.50 14.72 -11.34
CA TYR A 316 26.96 14.88 -11.42
C TYR A 316 27.77 13.69 -10.92
N SER A 317 27.15 12.60 -10.48
CA SER A 317 27.89 11.44 -9.96
C SER A 317 28.43 10.54 -11.08
N PRO A 318 29.77 10.41 -11.25
CA PRO A 318 30.34 9.49 -12.24
C PRO A 318 30.34 8.03 -11.77
N ILE A 319 30.03 7.78 -10.50
CA ILE A 319 30.08 6.46 -9.86
C ILE A 319 28.65 6.00 -9.57
N LEU A 320 28.24 4.85 -10.12
CA LEU A 320 26.91 4.26 -9.92
C LEU A 320 26.49 4.21 -8.44
N LYS A 321 27.41 3.79 -7.55
CA LYS A 321 27.14 3.73 -6.09
C LYS A 321 26.77 5.08 -5.49
N LEU A 322 27.42 6.17 -5.95
CA LEU A 322 27.13 7.52 -5.48
C LEU A 322 25.80 8.04 -6.04
N SER A 323 25.47 7.67 -7.28
CA SER A 323 24.17 7.93 -7.91
C SER A 323 23.02 7.27 -7.13
N LEU A 324 23.20 6.02 -6.70
CA LEU A 324 22.24 5.31 -5.85
C LEU A 324 22.05 5.99 -4.49
N VAL A 325 23.11 6.53 -3.88
CA VAL A 325 22.99 7.34 -2.65
C VAL A 325 22.17 8.60 -2.92
N GLY A 326 22.43 9.31 -4.03
CA GLY A 326 21.64 10.45 -4.48
C GLY A 326 20.16 10.11 -4.62
N MET A 327 19.85 8.98 -5.26
CA MET A 327 18.49 8.45 -5.38
C MET A 327 17.81 8.24 -4.02
N CYS A 328 18.48 7.58 -3.08
CA CYS A 328 17.96 7.38 -1.72
C CYS A 328 17.65 8.72 -1.04
N VAL A 329 18.53 9.72 -1.19
CA VAL A 329 18.31 11.07 -0.64
C VAL A 329 17.08 11.73 -1.26
N VAL A 330 16.86 11.58 -2.58
CA VAL A 330 15.64 12.08 -3.23
C VAL A 330 14.40 11.43 -2.63
N TYR A 331 14.39 10.11 -2.44
CA TYR A 331 13.25 9.41 -1.84
C TYR A 331 12.98 9.84 -0.40
N VAL A 332 14.02 9.99 0.43
CA VAL A 332 13.88 10.53 1.79
C VAL A 332 13.25 11.93 1.74
N GLY A 333 13.72 12.80 0.84
CA GLY A 333 13.15 14.13 0.65
C GLY A 333 11.68 14.10 0.19
N GLN A 334 11.32 13.22 -0.74
CA GLN A 334 9.94 13.01 -1.21
C GLN A 334 9.00 12.54 -0.09
N ALA A 335 9.46 11.65 0.80
CA ALA A 335 8.70 11.20 1.96
C ALA A 335 8.36 12.38 2.90
N VAL A 336 9.41 13.11 3.30
CA VAL A 336 9.28 14.22 4.25
C VAL A 336 8.40 15.33 3.68
N ALA A 337 8.63 15.75 2.43
CA ALA A 337 7.83 16.78 1.78
C ALA A 337 6.38 16.32 1.56
N GLY A 338 6.15 15.09 1.11
CA GLY A 338 4.80 14.57 0.84
C GLY A 338 3.91 14.52 2.07
N CYS A 339 4.42 13.97 3.19
CA CYS A 339 3.63 13.85 4.43
C CYS A 339 3.29 15.20 5.05
N THR A 340 4.25 16.12 5.06
CA THR A 340 4.08 17.44 5.69
C THR A 340 3.16 18.34 4.87
N ILE A 341 3.27 18.33 3.54
CA ILE A 341 2.40 19.14 2.66
C ILE A 341 0.94 18.66 2.72
N ALA A 342 0.70 17.34 2.75
CA ALA A 342 -0.64 16.79 2.95
C ALA A 342 -1.23 17.23 4.31
N THR A 343 -0.41 17.23 5.36
CA THR A 343 -0.82 17.70 6.69
C THR A 343 -1.17 19.19 6.69
N ILE A 344 -0.29 20.04 6.12
CA ILE A 344 -0.53 21.49 5.96
C ILE A 344 -1.84 21.74 5.19
N THR A 345 -2.10 20.99 4.13
CA THR A 345 -3.30 21.12 3.31
C THR A 345 -4.57 20.79 4.09
N SER A 346 -4.53 19.72 4.90
CA SER A 346 -5.66 19.32 5.76
C SER A 346 -6.00 20.38 6.83
N VAL A 347 -4.99 21.04 7.39
CA VAL A 347 -5.16 22.12 8.39
C VAL A 347 -5.68 23.41 7.75
N LEU A 348 -5.31 23.69 6.49
CA LEU A 348 -5.82 24.85 5.75
C LEU A 348 -7.26 24.67 5.25
N ALA A 349 -7.75 23.44 5.20
CA ALA A 349 -9.08 23.11 4.72
C ALA A 349 -10.15 23.29 5.79
N THR A 350 -11.25 23.99 5.45
CA THR A 350 -12.48 24.03 6.25
C THR A 350 -13.32 22.77 6.00
N ASP A 351 -14.18 22.37 6.95
CA ASP A 351 -15.00 21.15 6.83
C ASP A 351 -15.84 21.15 5.53
N ASP A 352 -16.39 22.29 5.13
CA ASP A 352 -17.21 22.42 3.92
C ASP A 352 -16.43 22.28 2.59
N ASN A 353 -15.11 22.55 2.58
CA ASN A 353 -14.31 22.61 1.35
C ASN A 353 -13.16 21.58 1.33
N ARG A 354 -13.12 20.66 2.29
CA ARG A 354 -11.98 19.72 2.47
C ARG A 354 -11.73 18.86 1.24
N GLY A 355 -12.76 18.24 0.68
CA GLY A 355 -12.64 17.45 -0.55
C GLY A 355 -12.10 18.26 -1.73
N ALA A 356 -12.56 19.50 -1.87
CA ALA A 356 -12.10 20.39 -2.95
C ALA A 356 -10.62 20.75 -2.79
N VAL A 357 -10.17 21.13 -1.58
CA VAL A 357 -8.77 21.51 -1.34
C VAL A 357 -7.82 20.32 -1.51
N MET A 358 -8.17 19.12 -1.03
CA MET A 358 -7.35 17.92 -1.22
C MET A 358 -7.31 17.47 -2.68
N SER A 359 -8.42 17.60 -3.42
CA SER A 359 -8.43 17.34 -4.86
C SER A 359 -7.54 18.32 -5.63
N MET A 360 -7.53 19.60 -5.24
CA MET A 360 -6.69 20.63 -5.83
C MET A 360 -5.19 20.35 -5.59
N GLN A 361 -4.83 19.89 -4.39
CA GLN A 361 -3.47 19.45 -4.07
C GLN A 361 -3.02 18.34 -5.04
N GLN A 362 -3.84 17.30 -5.22
CA GLN A 362 -3.52 16.21 -6.17
C GLN A 362 -3.48 16.66 -7.62
N MET A 363 -4.37 17.55 -8.03
CA MET A 363 -4.34 18.13 -9.37
C MET A 363 -3.05 18.91 -9.62
N ALA A 364 -2.58 19.70 -8.65
CA ALA A 364 -1.34 20.44 -8.77
C ALA A 364 -0.14 19.51 -8.94
N GLN A 365 -0.08 18.43 -8.15
CA GLN A 365 0.94 17.39 -8.32
C GLN A 365 0.83 16.68 -9.69
N ALA A 366 -0.38 16.37 -10.15
CA ALA A 366 -0.60 15.76 -11.46
C ALA A 366 -0.18 16.70 -12.60
N LEU A 367 -0.45 18.01 -12.50
CA LEU A 367 0.05 19.01 -13.44
C LEU A 367 1.59 19.01 -13.50
N GLY A 368 2.26 18.92 -12.35
CA GLY A 368 3.72 18.77 -12.31
C GLY A 368 4.20 17.54 -13.09
N ARG A 369 3.47 16.43 -13.00
CA ARG A 369 3.73 15.19 -13.76
C ARG A 369 3.28 15.23 -15.23
N VAL A 370 2.52 16.24 -15.66
CA VAL A 370 2.25 16.51 -17.08
C VAL A 370 3.42 17.24 -17.70
N PHE A 371 3.82 18.37 -17.11
CA PHE A 371 4.86 19.24 -17.68
C PHE A 371 6.26 18.70 -17.44
N GLY A 372 6.49 18.00 -16.32
CA GLY A 372 7.78 17.44 -15.94
C GLY A 372 8.38 16.55 -17.03
N PRO A 373 7.77 15.41 -17.40
CA PRO A 373 8.32 14.53 -18.43
C PRO A 373 8.51 15.24 -19.78
N VAL A 374 7.62 16.14 -20.21
CA VAL A 374 7.78 16.85 -21.50
C VAL A 374 9.03 17.73 -21.49
N VAL A 375 9.20 18.57 -20.47
CA VAL A 375 10.34 19.48 -20.37
C VAL A 375 11.62 18.69 -20.14
N LEU A 376 11.58 17.74 -19.22
CA LEU A 376 12.75 16.99 -18.80
C LEU A 376 13.21 16.00 -19.89
N SER A 377 12.30 15.33 -20.63
CA SER A 377 12.68 14.49 -21.78
C SER A 377 13.27 15.31 -22.94
N PHE A 378 12.81 16.55 -23.14
CA PHE A 378 13.42 17.45 -24.11
C PHE A 378 14.83 17.85 -23.70
N LEU A 379 15.06 18.13 -22.41
CA LEU A 379 16.40 18.39 -21.88
C LEU A 379 17.31 17.16 -21.98
N PHE A 380 16.78 15.96 -21.73
CA PHE A 380 17.52 14.70 -21.86
C PHE A 380 18.08 14.49 -23.27
N SER A 381 17.35 14.95 -24.31
CA SER A 381 17.83 14.86 -25.70
C SER A 381 19.06 15.73 -26.01
N ARG A 382 19.39 16.70 -25.16
CA ARG A 382 20.60 17.53 -25.28
C ARG A 382 21.75 16.95 -24.47
N ASP A 383 21.52 16.74 -23.19
CA ASP A 383 22.47 16.13 -22.26
C ASP A 383 21.69 15.27 -21.24
N PRO A 384 22.10 14.01 -20.98
CA PRO A 384 21.46 13.16 -19.97
C PRO A 384 21.40 13.76 -18.55
N ARG A 385 22.24 14.76 -18.23
CA ARG A 385 22.35 15.36 -16.88
C ARG A 385 21.42 16.56 -16.65
N ASP A 386 21.09 17.30 -17.71
CA ASP A 386 20.26 18.51 -17.66
C ASP A 386 18.89 18.30 -16.97
N PRO A 387 18.19 17.16 -17.15
CA PRO A 387 16.91 16.93 -16.48
C PRO A 387 16.99 17.01 -14.95
N TYR A 388 18.02 16.41 -14.36
CA TYR A 388 18.17 16.40 -12.91
C TYR A 388 18.59 17.76 -12.35
N ALA A 389 19.39 18.52 -13.10
CA ALA A 389 19.71 19.90 -12.74
C ALA A 389 18.44 20.79 -12.76
N CYS A 390 17.58 20.63 -13.77
CA CYS A 390 16.32 21.35 -13.88
C CYS A 390 15.35 21.00 -12.73
N ALA A 391 15.21 19.70 -12.43
CA ALA A 391 14.39 19.22 -11.32
C ALA A 391 14.89 19.75 -9.96
N ALA A 392 16.21 19.81 -9.75
CA ALA A 392 16.79 20.31 -8.52
C ALA A 392 16.48 21.81 -8.30
N VAL A 393 16.54 22.61 -9.37
CA VAL A 393 16.14 24.03 -9.34
C VAL A 393 14.65 24.16 -9.01
N ALA A 394 13.79 23.32 -9.60
CA ALA A 394 12.36 23.31 -9.28
C ALA A 394 12.11 23.00 -7.79
N ALA A 395 12.83 22.04 -7.22
CA ALA A 395 12.74 21.70 -5.81
C ALA A 395 13.20 22.85 -4.89
N LEU A 396 14.28 23.56 -5.24
CA LEU A 396 14.75 24.74 -4.49
C LEU A 396 13.73 25.89 -4.51
N ILE A 397 13.13 26.17 -5.67
CA ILE A 397 12.04 27.15 -5.78
C ILE A 397 10.86 26.74 -4.90
N GLY A 398 10.52 25.44 -4.87
CA GLY A 398 9.46 24.92 -4.03
C GLY A 398 9.72 25.12 -2.53
N SER A 399 10.98 24.95 -2.10
CA SER A 399 11.39 25.25 -0.72
C SER A 399 11.23 26.73 -0.39
N ALA A 400 11.60 27.64 -1.30
CA ALA A 400 11.44 29.08 -1.13
C ALA A 400 9.95 29.50 -1.05
N VAL A 401 9.09 28.90 -1.89
CA VAL A 401 7.64 29.10 -1.85
C VAL A 401 7.06 28.67 -0.51
N LEU A 402 7.43 27.48 -0.01
CA LEU A 402 7.00 27.00 1.30
C LEU A 402 7.53 27.87 2.45
N TYR A 403 8.75 28.39 2.33
CA TYR A 403 9.31 29.27 3.34
C TYR A 403 8.50 30.56 3.50
N SER A 404 7.94 31.10 2.40
CA SER A 404 7.07 32.28 2.45
C SER A 404 5.81 32.07 3.30
N LEU A 405 5.31 30.83 3.40
CA LEU A 405 4.15 30.45 4.22
C LEU A 405 4.44 30.46 5.72
N ARG A 406 5.71 30.39 6.14
CA ARG A 406 6.12 30.34 7.55
C ARG A 406 5.53 31.51 8.36
N SER A 407 5.50 32.70 7.76
CA SER A 407 4.98 33.92 8.38
C SER A 407 3.45 33.92 8.60
N SER A 408 2.72 33.24 7.72
CA SER A 408 1.26 33.12 7.77
C SER A 408 0.81 32.03 8.73
N PHE A 409 1.54 30.90 8.76
CA PHE A 409 1.28 29.80 9.68
C PHE A 409 1.63 30.15 11.12
N SER A 410 2.72 30.89 11.38
CA SER A 410 3.05 31.31 12.75
C SER A 410 1.99 32.22 13.38
N LYS A 411 1.19 32.93 12.58
CA LYS A 411 0.06 33.75 13.04
C LYS A 411 -1.18 32.90 13.32
N ARG A 412 -1.55 31.97 12.43
CA ARG A 412 -2.72 31.07 12.63
C ARG A 412 -2.50 30.01 13.70
N ALA A 413 -1.31 29.42 13.80
CA ALA A 413 -0.97 28.49 14.88
C ALA A 413 -1.07 29.19 16.25
N ARG A 414 -0.71 30.49 16.32
CA ARG A 414 -0.88 31.31 17.52
C ARG A 414 -2.37 31.61 17.82
N ILE A 415 -3.22 31.74 16.81
CA ILE A 415 -4.67 31.91 16.94
C ILE A 415 -5.38 30.59 17.30
N MET A 416 -4.87 29.42 16.89
CA MET A 416 -5.41 28.11 17.31
C MET A 416 -4.90 27.67 18.69
N SER A 417 -3.67 28.04 19.07
CA SER A 417 -3.16 27.80 20.43
C SER A 417 -3.79 28.73 21.46
N ILE A 418 -4.11 29.97 21.06
CA ILE A 418 -5.01 30.86 21.80
C ILE A 418 -6.42 30.50 21.34
N GLY A 419 -6.90 29.32 21.72
CA GLY A 419 -8.33 29.07 21.66
C GLY A 419 -9.01 30.23 22.37
N THR A 420 -9.70 31.10 21.63
CA THR A 420 -10.59 32.06 22.26
C THR A 420 -11.56 31.19 23.05
N PRO A 421 -11.56 31.28 24.40
CA PRO A 421 -12.61 30.59 25.14
C PRO A 421 -13.90 31.15 24.58
N ILE A 422 -14.69 30.29 23.93
CA ILE A 422 -16.09 30.62 23.66
C ILE A 422 -16.62 31.04 25.03
N PRO A 423 -17.11 32.29 25.19
CA PRO A 423 -17.60 32.73 26.47
C PRO A 423 -18.68 31.74 26.87
N LEU A 424 -18.48 31.06 28.01
CA LEU A 424 -19.53 30.29 28.64
C LEU A 424 -20.77 31.19 28.67
N PRO A 425 -21.97 30.69 28.32
CA PRO A 425 -23.18 31.44 28.61
C PRO A 425 -23.10 31.85 30.07
N ALA A 426 -23.26 33.15 30.35
CA ALA A 426 -23.14 33.66 31.70
C ALA A 426 -24.04 32.79 32.60
N PRO A 427 -23.51 32.26 33.72
CA PRO A 427 -24.35 31.49 34.62
C PRO A 427 -25.54 32.37 35.00
N PRO A 428 -26.78 31.83 35.00
CA PRO A 428 -27.91 32.56 35.56
C PRO A 428 -27.55 33.06 36.97
N PRO A 429 -28.09 34.20 37.42
CA PRO A 429 -27.77 34.74 38.74
C PRO A 429 -28.31 33.80 39.84
N TRP A 430 -27.47 32.89 40.33
CA TRP A 430 -27.82 31.85 41.31
C TRP A 430 -27.61 32.28 42.77
N SER A 431 -28.04 33.49 43.13
CA SER A 431 -28.01 33.96 44.54
C SER A 431 -29.39 33.85 45.20
N LYS A 432 -30.09 32.73 45.01
CA LYS A 432 -31.40 32.48 45.61
C LYS A 432 -31.28 31.44 46.73
N GLU A 433 -31.94 31.68 47.86
CA GLU A 433 -31.96 30.78 49.02
C GLU A 433 -32.78 29.50 48.78
N GLU A 434 -33.65 29.47 47.76
CA GLU A 434 -34.44 28.30 47.33
C GLU A 434 -34.39 28.11 45.80
N PHE A 435 -34.17 26.87 45.36
CA PHE A 435 -34.14 26.47 43.94
C PHE A 435 -35.49 25.90 43.50
N THR A 436 -36.01 26.34 42.35
CA THR A 436 -37.25 25.80 41.76
C THR A 436 -36.98 24.62 40.82
N ALA A 437 -38.00 23.83 40.47
CA ALA A 437 -37.86 22.69 39.56
C ALA A 437 -37.38 23.08 38.15
N GLU A 438 -37.75 24.27 37.66
CA GLU A 438 -37.25 24.83 36.39
C GLU A 438 -35.75 25.15 36.46
N ASP A 439 -35.25 25.65 37.60
CA ASP A 439 -33.83 25.96 37.81
C ASP A 439 -32.96 24.68 37.77
N VAL A 440 -33.47 23.57 38.30
CA VAL A 440 -32.80 22.26 38.27
C VAL A 440 -32.78 21.67 36.86
N GLU A 441 -33.86 21.86 36.10
CA GLU A 441 -33.95 21.41 34.71
C GLU A 441 -32.98 22.21 33.80
N ASP A 442 -32.91 23.52 33.96
CA ASP A 442 -31.98 24.37 33.23
C ASP A 442 -30.51 24.11 33.62
N MET A 443 -30.23 23.76 34.88
CA MET A 443 -28.92 23.29 35.30
C MET A 443 -28.56 21.94 34.65
N GLY A 444 -29.53 21.03 34.54
CA GLY A 444 -29.40 19.77 33.81
C GLY A 444 -29.10 20.00 32.32
N ARG A 445 -29.81 20.93 31.67
CA ARG A 445 -29.56 21.33 30.27
C ARG A 445 -28.19 21.96 30.08
N PHE A 446 -27.77 22.84 30.98
CA PHE A 446 -26.44 23.46 30.95
C PHE A 446 -25.33 22.41 31.09
N MET A 447 -25.46 21.48 32.04
CA MET A 447 -24.50 20.38 32.22
C MET A 447 -24.50 19.42 31.01
N CYS A 448 -25.67 19.10 30.47
CA CYS A 448 -25.80 18.26 29.29
C CYS A 448 -25.14 18.94 28.09
N HIS A 449 -25.36 20.25 27.89
CA HIS A 449 -24.73 21.02 26.82
C HIS A 449 -23.21 21.11 26.98
N LEU A 450 -22.71 21.28 28.22
CA LEU A 450 -21.28 21.31 28.51
C LEU A 450 -20.60 19.96 28.24
N LEU A 451 -21.26 18.86 28.59
CA LEU A 451 -20.77 17.49 28.38
C LEU A 451 -20.87 17.03 26.92
N THR A 452 -21.86 17.53 26.17
CA THR A 452 -22.08 17.19 24.75
C THR A 452 -21.38 18.14 23.76
N SER A 453 -20.98 19.34 24.19
CA SER A 453 -20.24 20.27 23.33
C SER A 453 -18.88 19.68 22.94
N ARG A 454 -18.73 19.35 21.65
CA ARG A 454 -17.59 18.63 21.04
C ARG A 454 -16.22 19.32 21.14
N HIS A 455 -16.11 20.46 21.82
CA HIS A 455 -14.93 21.34 21.81
C HIS A 455 -14.09 21.33 23.09
N TYR A 456 -14.52 20.64 24.15
CA TYR A 456 -13.70 20.51 25.34
C TYR A 456 -12.68 19.38 25.17
N GLN A 457 -11.43 19.75 24.89
CA GLN A 457 -10.29 18.82 24.93
C GLN A 457 -10.11 18.34 26.37
N TRP A 458 -10.72 17.19 26.70
CA TRP A 458 -10.66 16.59 28.02
C TRP A 458 -9.25 16.20 28.45
N ARG A 459 -8.24 16.26 27.58
CA ARG A 459 -6.84 15.88 27.86
C ARG A 459 -6.01 16.96 28.56
N ASP A 460 -6.44 18.22 28.56
CA ASP A 460 -5.65 19.35 29.06
C ASP A 460 -5.86 19.57 30.59
N PRO A 461 -4.84 19.34 31.44
CA PRO A 461 -4.99 19.41 32.89
C PRO A 461 -5.33 20.82 33.40
N GLN A 462 -4.90 21.88 32.71
CA GLN A 462 -5.21 23.26 33.13
C GLN A 462 -6.68 23.62 32.89
N LYS A 463 -7.27 23.14 31.79
CA LYS A 463 -8.70 23.33 31.49
C LYS A 463 -9.59 22.53 32.44
N ARG A 464 -9.15 21.33 32.87
CA ARG A 464 -9.82 20.56 33.93
C ARG A 464 -9.80 21.30 35.27
N VAL A 465 -8.67 21.89 35.65
CA VAL A 465 -8.55 22.67 36.90
C VAL A 465 -9.41 23.94 36.84
N ALA A 466 -9.46 24.64 35.71
CA ALA A 466 -10.31 25.81 35.52
C ALA A 466 -11.81 25.44 35.57
N LEU A 467 -12.21 24.34 34.94
CA LEU A 467 -13.59 23.84 35.00
C LEU A 467 -13.94 23.38 36.42
N LYS A 468 -13.04 22.66 37.09
CA LYS A 468 -13.20 22.25 38.50
C LYS A 468 -13.38 23.47 39.39
N LYS A 469 -12.58 24.53 39.21
CA LYS A 469 -12.69 25.78 39.96
C LYS A 469 -14.01 26.53 39.68
N ASN A 470 -14.49 26.51 38.44
CA ASN A 470 -15.80 27.07 38.08
C ASN A 470 -16.97 26.25 38.65
N LEU A 471 -16.85 24.92 38.67
CA LEU A 471 -17.83 24.02 39.26
C LEU A 471 -17.84 24.10 40.80
N GLU A 472 -16.68 24.26 41.44
CA GLU A 472 -16.56 24.51 42.89
C GLU A 472 -17.11 25.90 43.30
N MET A 473 -17.11 26.88 42.39
CA MET A 473 -17.81 28.16 42.59
C MET A 473 -19.33 28.04 42.40
N LEU A 474 -19.79 27.14 41.53
CA LEU A 474 -21.23 26.86 41.32
C LEU A 474 -21.82 25.97 42.42
N PHE A 475 -21.01 25.09 43.01
CA PHE A 475 -21.38 24.17 44.08
C PHE A 475 -20.41 24.37 45.25
N PRO A 476 -20.66 25.31 46.18
CA PRO A 476 -19.89 25.37 47.42
C PRO A 476 -20.03 24.02 48.16
N PRO A 477 -19.01 23.59 48.92
CA PRO A 477 -19.04 22.29 49.57
C PRO A 477 -20.21 22.28 50.56
N LEU A 478 -21.29 21.59 50.19
CA LEU A 478 -22.36 21.20 51.11
C LEU A 478 -21.73 20.23 52.11
N SER A 479 -21.15 20.79 53.17
CA SER A 479 -20.24 20.13 54.11
C SER A 479 -20.94 19.31 55.19
N SER A 480 -22.18 18.88 54.98
CA SER A 480 -22.80 17.88 55.84
C SER A 480 -23.83 17.03 55.07
N GLU A 481 -23.72 15.70 55.21
CA GLU A 481 -24.73 14.74 54.74
C GLU A 481 -26.16 15.03 55.27
N ALA A 482 -26.29 15.90 56.28
CA ALA A 482 -27.54 16.28 56.91
C ALA A 482 -28.49 17.10 56.01
N GLN A 483 -27.98 17.87 55.03
CA GLN A 483 -28.84 18.72 54.19
C GLN A 483 -29.54 17.98 53.04
N TRP A 484 -29.04 16.80 52.65
CA TRP A 484 -29.69 15.98 51.62
C TRP A 484 -30.98 15.30 52.13
N HIS A 485 -31.06 15.05 53.43
CA HIS A 485 -32.23 14.40 54.04
C HIS A 485 -33.43 15.35 54.23
N THR A 486 -33.19 16.65 54.34
CA THR A 486 -34.28 17.65 54.42
C THR A 486 -34.96 17.92 53.07
N MET A 487 -34.27 17.77 51.93
CA MET A 487 -34.88 17.95 50.60
C MET A 487 -35.66 16.73 50.09
N THR A 488 -35.57 15.57 50.76
CA THR A 488 -36.26 14.34 50.33
C THR A 488 -37.57 14.08 51.09
N ASN A 489 -37.86 14.84 52.14
CA ASN A 489 -39.08 14.74 52.93
C ASN A 489 -39.85 16.07 52.92
N GLU A 490 -40.54 16.37 51.82
CA GLU A 490 -41.75 17.18 51.89
C GLU A 490 -42.95 16.27 51.62
N GLU A 491 -43.64 15.92 52.70
CA GLU A 491 -45.01 15.42 52.63
C GLU A 491 -45.89 16.48 51.95
N GLY A 492 -46.61 16.08 50.90
CA GLY A 492 -47.54 16.95 50.19
C GLY A 492 -48.66 17.51 51.08
N PRO A 493 -49.34 18.58 50.64
CA PRO A 493 -50.21 19.37 51.49
C PRO A 493 -51.50 18.60 51.82
N LYS A 494 -51.83 18.48 53.11
CA LYS A 494 -53.18 18.16 53.58
C LYS A 494 -53.57 19.08 54.73
N ASN A 495 -54.31 20.13 54.42
CA ASN A 495 -55.19 20.78 55.38
C ASN A 495 -56.62 20.27 55.17
N PHE A 496 -57.23 19.82 56.27
CA PHE A 496 -58.66 19.85 56.67
C PHE A 496 -59.18 18.53 57.23
N GLY A 497 -59.67 18.58 58.47
CA GLY A 497 -60.76 17.70 58.95
C GLY A 497 -60.44 16.81 60.15
N SER A 498 -61.01 17.18 61.29
CA SER A 498 -61.05 16.51 62.58
C SER A 498 -61.53 15.05 62.58
N LEU A 499 -60.97 14.20 63.46
CA LEU A 499 -61.64 13.52 64.60
C LEU A 499 -60.91 12.23 65.04
N ASN A 500 -60.51 12.22 66.32
CA ASN A 500 -60.42 11.12 67.30
C ASN A 500 -60.35 9.65 66.84
N GLY A 501 -59.38 8.90 67.39
CA GLY A 501 -59.52 7.46 67.59
C GLY A 501 -58.22 6.71 67.85
N GLN A 502 -58.05 6.24 69.08
CA GLN A 502 -56.98 5.38 69.62
C GLN A 502 -56.68 4.13 68.77
N ALA A 503 -55.41 3.73 68.69
CA ALA A 503 -54.88 2.50 69.31
C ALA A 503 -53.53 2.07 68.68
N ASP A 504 -52.47 2.16 69.50
CA ASP A 504 -51.27 1.30 69.44
C ASP A 504 -51.61 -0.10 70.03
N PRO A 505 -50.74 -1.13 70.03
CA PRO A 505 -49.46 -1.34 69.32
C PRO A 505 -49.28 -2.80 68.79
N SER A 506 -48.10 -3.07 68.20
CA SER A 506 -47.25 -4.28 68.38
C SER A 506 -46.90 -5.15 67.16
N ALA A 507 -45.61 -5.54 67.18
CA ALA A 507 -44.97 -6.72 66.60
C ALA A 507 -44.37 -6.62 65.18
N SER A 508 -43.04 -6.66 65.22
CA SER A 508 -42.05 -6.90 64.18
C SER A 508 -42.09 -8.33 63.60
N ILE A 509 -41.56 -8.52 62.38
CA ILE A 509 -40.49 -9.49 61.99
C ILE A 509 -40.60 -9.99 60.52
N SER A 510 -39.51 -9.72 59.78
CA SER A 510 -38.79 -10.48 58.71
C SER A 510 -39.45 -11.16 57.49
N VAL A 511 -38.90 -10.78 56.31
CA VAL A 511 -38.22 -11.59 55.25
C VAL A 511 -38.83 -12.93 54.81
N GLY A 512 -39.04 -13.12 53.49
CA GLY A 512 -39.15 -14.45 52.90
C GLY A 512 -39.43 -14.53 51.39
N GLN A 513 -38.36 -14.78 50.62
CA GLN A 513 -38.26 -15.70 49.47
C GLN A 513 -38.93 -15.41 48.10
N PHE A 514 -38.03 -15.22 47.12
CA PHE A 514 -38.18 -15.57 45.71
C PHE A 514 -38.28 -17.10 45.51
N VAL A 515 -39.19 -17.54 44.62
CA VAL A 515 -39.08 -18.81 43.88
C VAL A 515 -39.44 -18.55 42.42
N VAL A 516 -38.48 -18.77 41.52
CA VAL A 516 -38.66 -18.76 40.05
C VAL A 516 -38.94 -20.20 39.59
N ARG A 517 -40.04 -20.41 38.87
CA ARG A 517 -40.29 -21.62 38.08
C ARG A 517 -40.47 -21.24 36.60
N ASN A 518 -39.56 -21.72 35.77
CA ASN A 518 -39.69 -21.76 34.31
C ASN A 518 -40.74 -22.80 33.89
N THR A 519 -41.59 -22.47 32.92
CA THR A 519 -42.14 -23.44 31.95
C THR A 519 -42.36 -22.77 30.58
N PRO A 520 -42.18 -23.52 29.47
CA PRO A 520 -42.22 -23.00 28.10
C PRO A 520 -43.61 -23.17 27.46
N GLY A 521 -43.94 -22.27 26.53
CA GLY A 521 -45.02 -22.46 25.55
C GLY A 521 -46.38 -21.90 25.97
N SER A 522 -46.76 -20.75 25.40
CA SER A 522 -48.10 -20.53 24.87
C SER A 522 -48.17 -19.22 24.07
N SER A 523 -48.79 -19.35 22.90
CA SER A 523 -49.14 -18.33 21.93
C SER A 523 -50.15 -17.32 22.47
N VAL A 524 -49.86 -16.02 22.47
CA VAL A 524 -50.91 -14.98 22.48
C VAL A 524 -50.51 -13.73 21.68
N ASN A 525 -51.08 -13.64 20.48
CA ASN A 525 -51.54 -12.46 19.74
C ASN A 525 -50.86 -11.08 19.89
N ARG A 526 -50.10 -10.72 18.83
CA ARG A 526 -50.01 -9.36 18.29
C ARG A 526 -51.40 -8.89 17.84
N ARG A 527 -52.06 -8.02 18.62
CA ARG A 527 -53.08 -7.02 18.17
C ARG A 527 -53.73 -6.37 19.40
N ARG A 528 -53.04 -5.43 20.03
CA ARG A 528 -53.67 -4.38 20.87
C ARG A 528 -52.61 -3.35 21.32
N PHE A 529 -52.13 -2.55 20.37
CA PHE A 529 -51.49 -1.26 20.67
C PHE A 529 -51.93 -0.27 19.59
N LYS A 530 -53.20 0.11 19.65
CA LYS A 530 -53.81 1.19 18.87
C LYS A 530 -54.95 1.80 19.69
N SER A 531 -54.62 2.35 20.86
CA SER A 531 -55.37 3.41 21.55
C SER A 531 -54.80 3.62 22.95
N MET A 532 -53.76 4.43 23.08
CA MET A 532 -53.57 5.18 24.32
C MET A 532 -52.89 6.49 23.94
N SER A 533 -53.76 7.44 23.63
CA SER A 533 -53.45 8.85 23.46
C SER A 533 -53.93 9.54 24.73
N ARG A 534 -53.12 10.51 25.16
CA ARG A 534 -53.33 11.53 26.18
C ARG A 534 -53.10 11.13 27.64
N ASN A 535 -52.22 11.94 28.23
CA ASN A 535 -51.87 12.07 29.64
C ASN A 535 -51.01 10.94 30.22
N ASN A 536 -49.69 11.18 30.22
CA ASN A 536 -48.82 10.91 31.36
C ASN A 536 -47.61 11.83 31.25
N THR A 537 -47.51 12.76 32.19
CA THR A 537 -46.25 13.34 32.64
C THR A 537 -45.36 12.19 33.08
N LEU A 538 -44.19 12.04 32.46
CA LEU A 538 -43.16 11.13 32.94
C LEU A 538 -42.47 11.85 34.11
N ASP A 539 -43.05 11.70 35.31
CA ASP A 539 -42.38 12.08 36.54
C ASP A 539 -41.18 11.14 36.71
N LEU A 540 -40.00 11.61 36.30
CA LEU A 540 -38.74 11.01 36.74
C LEU A 540 -38.64 11.22 38.25
N PRO A 541 -38.51 10.14 39.07
CA PRO A 541 -38.41 10.31 40.50
C PRO A 541 -37.16 11.14 40.85
N PRO A 542 -37.22 12.08 41.81
CA PRO A 542 -36.11 12.97 42.16
C PRO A 542 -34.81 12.23 42.52
N GLY A 543 -34.90 10.96 42.93
CA GLY A 543 -33.74 10.09 43.17
C GLY A 543 -32.89 9.78 41.93
N ALA A 544 -33.46 9.81 40.72
CA ALA A 544 -32.73 9.53 39.48
C ALA A 544 -31.80 10.69 39.06
N MET A 545 -32.24 11.94 39.24
CA MET A 545 -31.42 13.13 39.03
C MET A 545 -30.31 13.26 40.08
N VAL A 546 -30.61 12.95 41.35
CA VAL A 546 -29.61 12.96 42.44
C VAL A 546 -28.54 11.88 42.20
N SER A 547 -28.91 10.73 41.64
CA SER A 547 -27.97 9.68 41.24
C SER A 547 -27.04 10.14 40.11
N GLN A 548 -27.56 10.81 39.09
CA GLN A 548 -26.76 11.34 37.99
C GLN A 548 -25.83 12.48 38.43
N ALA A 549 -26.29 13.37 39.32
CA ALA A 549 -25.48 14.43 39.90
C ALA A 549 -24.36 13.88 40.81
N LYS A 550 -24.65 12.89 41.67
CA LYS A 550 -23.63 12.19 42.48
C LYS A 550 -22.61 11.46 41.61
N THR A 551 -23.04 10.89 40.49
CA THR A 551 -22.16 10.20 39.54
C THR A 551 -21.26 11.21 38.82
N ALA A 552 -21.79 12.36 38.40
CA ALA A 552 -21.01 13.44 37.80
C ALA A 552 -19.96 14.01 38.78
N VAL A 553 -20.33 14.23 40.05
CA VAL A 553 -19.42 14.71 41.10
C VAL A 553 -18.32 13.67 41.42
N ARG A 554 -18.63 12.37 41.46
CA ARG A 554 -17.63 11.29 41.63
C ARG A 554 -16.68 11.15 40.44
N ILE A 555 -17.15 11.41 39.22
CA ILE A 555 -16.31 11.45 38.01
C ILE A 555 -15.36 12.66 38.07
N LEU A 556 -15.84 13.81 38.52
CA LEU A 556 -15.05 15.05 38.67
C LEU A 556 -14.03 14.99 39.82
N ASN A 557 -14.33 14.27 40.90
CA ASN A 557 -13.42 14.04 42.02
C ASN A 557 -12.39 12.93 41.76
N GLY A 558 -12.44 12.25 40.61
CA GLY A 558 -11.50 11.21 40.24
C GLY A 558 -11.73 9.86 40.95
N GLU A 559 -12.81 9.71 41.71
CA GLU A 559 -13.12 8.51 42.49
C GLU A 559 -13.60 7.33 41.63
N LEU A 560 -14.10 7.61 40.41
CA LEU A 560 -14.55 6.59 39.44
C LEU A 560 -13.54 6.35 38.29
N ILE A 561 -12.39 7.02 38.30
CA ILE A 561 -11.36 6.83 37.27
C ILE A 561 -10.41 5.71 37.72
N SER A 562 -10.90 4.46 37.69
CA SER A 562 -9.97 3.33 37.50
C SER A 562 -9.47 3.41 36.06
N LYS A 563 -8.15 3.33 35.86
CA LYS A 563 -7.46 3.63 34.60
C LYS A 563 -7.91 2.86 33.35
N ASP A 564 -8.77 1.83 33.45
CA ASP A 564 -8.96 0.85 32.38
C ASP A 564 -10.43 0.39 32.18
N ARG A 565 -11.41 1.27 31.88
CA ARG A 565 -12.69 0.84 31.26
C ARG A 565 -13.28 1.88 30.29
N PRO A 566 -13.80 1.47 29.11
CA PRO A 566 -14.58 2.35 28.25
C PRO A 566 -16.02 2.52 28.78
N TYR A 567 -16.62 3.65 28.40
CA TYR A 567 -17.87 4.22 28.91
C TYR A 567 -19.10 3.33 28.67
N GLY A 568 -19.98 3.27 29.69
CA GLY A 568 -21.42 3.01 29.53
C GLY A 568 -21.90 1.59 29.84
N THR A 569 -22.10 1.27 31.12
CA THR A 569 -23.09 0.24 31.54
C THR A 569 -23.70 0.62 32.89
N VAL A 570 -25.02 0.78 32.92
CA VAL A 570 -25.84 1.01 34.12
C VAL A 570 -25.91 -0.29 34.93
N GLU A 571 -25.72 -0.22 36.25
CA GLU A 571 -25.85 -1.36 37.16
C GLU A 571 -27.31 -1.85 37.23
N GLY A 572 -27.55 -3.12 36.91
CA GLY A 572 -28.88 -3.71 37.05
C GLY A 572 -29.15 -5.01 36.28
N ALA A 573 -28.18 -5.92 36.14
CA ALA A 573 -28.48 -7.28 35.69
C ALA A 573 -27.42 -8.26 36.21
N TYR A 574 -27.84 -9.19 37.08
CA TYR A 574 -27.02 -10.34 37.50
C TYR A 574 -26.78 -11.26 36.29
N VAL A 575 -25.70 -11.01 35.55
CA VAL A 575 -25.19 -11.96 34.56
C VAL A 575 -24.35 -12.99 35.30
N ARG A 576 -24.80 -14.25 35.25
CA ARG A 576 -24.10 -15.44 35.72
C ARG A 576 -22.67 -15.43 35.14
N LYS A 577 -21.65 -15.36 36.00
CA LYS A 577 -20.24 -15.53 35.63
C LYS A 577 -20.04 -16.94 35.08
N GLU A 578 -20.06 -17.07 33.76
CA GLU A 578 -19.30 -18.13 33.11
C GLU A 578 -17.83 -17.70 33.11
N HIS A 579 -16.96 -18.64 33.48
CA HIS A 579 -15.52 -18.44 33.49
C HIS A 579 -15.01 -18.26 32.05
N SER A 580 -15.13 -17.06 31.51
CA SER A 580 -14.34 -16.62 30.37
C SER A 580 -13.05 -15.98 30.89
N SER A 581 -11.94 -16.38 30.31
CA SER A 581 -10.57 -15.99 30.68
C SER A 581 -10.23 -14.50 30.47
N PHE A 582 -11.23 -13.67 30.16
CA PHE A 582 -11.09 -12.23 29.92
C PHE A 582 -11.35 -11.44 31.21
N THR A 583 -10.38 -11.49 32.13
CA THR A 583 -10.18 -10.40 33.08
C THR A 583 -9.15 -9.43 32.50
N PRO A 584 -9.49 -8.15 32.27
CA PRO A 584 -8.53 -7.16 31.79
C PRO A 584 -7.46 -6.98 32.87
N GLY A 585 -6.19 -7.23 32.51
CA GLY A 585 -5.05 -7.03 33.42
C GLY A 585 -3.88 -8.01 33.31
N ARG A 586 -3.98 -9.13 32.58
CA ARG A 586 -2.80 -9.97 32.28
C ARG A 586 -2.23 -9.62 30.91
N ARG A 587 -1.19 -8.77 30.88
CA ARG A 587 -0.35 -8.59 29.68
C ARG A 587 0.05 -9.97 29.13
N LYS A 588 -0.39 -10.32 27.92
CA LYS A 588 0.12 -11.51 27.21
C LYS A 588 1.64 -11.32 27.08
N ARG A 589 2.43 -12.16 27.76
CA ARG A 589 3.89 -12.17 27.56
C ARG A 589 4.13 -12.62 26.12
N LEU A 590 4.74 -11.75 25.31
CA LEU A 590 5.19 -12.09 23.96
C LEU A 590 6.06 -13.34 24.05
N ASN A 591 5.64 -14.41 23.36
CA ASN A 591 6.38 -15.65 23.32
C ASN A 591 7.53 -15.51 22.31
N LEU A 592 8.66 -14.96 22.77
CA LEU A 592 9.86 -14.74 21.96
C LEU A 592 10.35 -16.03 21.28
N VAL A 593 10.17 -17.18 21.92
CA VAL A 593 10.53 -18.49 21.36
C VAL A 593 9.66 -18.82 20.15
N ALA A 594 8.34 -18.58 20.23
CA ALA A 594 7.44 -18.79 19.10
C ALA A 594 7.73 -17.85 17.93
N ILE A 595 8.07 -16.58 18.21
CA ILE A 595 8.48 -15.60 17.20
C ILE A 595 9.74 -16.08 16.47
N PHE A 596 10.76 -16.51 17.24
CA PHE A 596 12.02 -16.98 16.68
C PHE A 596 11.84 -18.24 15.82
N ILE A 597 11.05 -19.21 16.28
CA ILE A 597 10.77 -20.45 15.53
C ILE A 597 10.05 -20.12 14.22
N ASN A 598 9.05 -19.23 14.23
CA ASN A 598 8.32 -18.82 13.03
C ASN A 598 9.16 -18.00 12.06
N LEU A 599 10.21 -17.35 12.53
CA LEU A 599 11.16 -16.64 11.67
C LEU A 599 12.17 -17.59 11.01
N VAL A 600 12.80 -18.46 11.80
CA VAL A 600 13.94 -19.26 11.35
C VAL A 600 13.51 -20.55 10.65
N ALA A 601 12.49 -21.24 11.16
CA ALA A 601 12.18 -22.58 10.67
C ALA A 601 11.57 -22.60 9.24
N PRO A 602 10.62 -21.72 8.87
CA PRO A 602 10.16 -21.62 7.49
C PRO A 602 11.27 -21.18 6.53
N TRP A 603 12.14 -20.26 6.97
CA TRP A 603 13.30 -19.83 6.18
C TRP A 603 14.30 -20.95 5.95
N ALA A 604 14.63 -21.74 6.98
CA ALA A 604 15.51 -22.90 6.86
C ALA A 604 14.91 -23.96 5.93
N LEU A 605 13.59 -24.20 6.01
CA LEU A 605 12.88 -25.10 5.10
C LEU A 605 12.96 -24.60 3.66
N PHE A 606 12.73 -23.30 3.43
CA PHE A 606 12.88 -22.67 2.12
C PHE A 606 14.28 -22.90 1.56
N CYS A 607 15.33 -22.60 2.34
CA CYS A 607 16.72 -22.79 1.91
C CYS A 607 17.02 -24.24 1.53
N GLY A 608 16.53 -25.21 2.32
CA GLY A 608 16.74 -26.64 2.06
C GLY A 608 16.09 -27.10 0.76
N ILE A 609 14.80 -26.79 0.57
CA ILE A 609 14.05 -27.19 -0.64
C ILE A 609 14.58 -26.45 -1.88
N PHE A 610 14.85 -25.15 -1.74
CA PHE A 610 15.41 -24.34 -2.82
C PHE A 610 16.77 -24.90 -3.27
N ALA A 611 17.68 -25.21 -2.34
CA ALA A 611 18.98 -25.77 -2.67
C ALA A 611 18.86 -27.17 -3.33
N ALA A 612 17.92 -28.00 -2.85
CA ALA A 612 17.66 -29.32 -3.42
C ALA A 612 17.16 -29.24 -4.87
N LEU A 613 16.30 -28.28 -5.18
CA LEU A 613 15.76 -28.09 -6.54
C LEU A 613 16.67 -27.29 -7.46
N SER A 614 17.51 -26.41 -6.92
CA SER A 614 18.29 -25.48 -7.74
C SER A 614 19.64 -26.03 -8.21
N PHE A 615 20.27 -26.92 -7.43
CA PHE A 615 21.66 -27.31 -7.65
C PHE A 615 21.79 -28.78 -8.08
N GLN A 616 22.97 -29.34 -7.89
CA GLN A 616 23.42 -30.64 -8.35
C GLN A 616 22.44 -31.78 -8.03
N LEU A 617 21.73 -31.73 -6.90
CA LEU A 617 20.77 -32.77 -6.51
C LEU A 617 19.64 -32.97 -7.55
N HIS A 618 19.14 -31.87 -8.16
CA HIS A 618 18.13 -31.94 -9.21
C HIS A 618 18.69 -32.59 -10.49
N TYR A 619 19.94 -32.27 -10.84
CA TYR A 619 20.62 -32.80 -12.01
C TYR A 619 20.80 -34.32 -11.95
N TRP A 620 21.27 -34.83 -10.82
CA TRP A 620 21.50 -36.28 -10.65
C TRP A 620 20.21 -37.08 -10.52
N SER A 621 19.22 -36.52 -9.82
CA SER A 621 17.99 -37.25 -9.51
C SER A 621 16.83 -36.29 -9.30
N SER A 622 16.16 -35.90 -10.38
CA SER A 622 15.00 -35.00 -10.31
C SER A 622 13.93 -35.53 -9.34
N SER A 623 13.66 -36.84 -9.32
CA SER A 623 12.69 -37.45 -8.39
C SER A 623 13.05 -37.24 -6.91
N PHE A 624 14.34 -37.28 -6.57
CA PHE A 624 14.79 -37.07 -5.19
C PHE A 624 14.68 -35.58 -4.80
N ALA A 625 14.98 -34.67 -5.73
CA ALA A 625 14.78 -33.24 -5.51
C ALA A 625 13.30 -32.90 -5.25
N TRP A 626 12.37 -33.44 -6.05
CA TRP A 626 10.93 -33.27 -5.83
C TRP A 626 10.41 -33.92 -4.54
N SER A 627 11.07 -34.98 -4.05
CA SER A 627 10.72 -35.57 -2.75
C SER A 627 10.91 -34.59 -1.58
N SER A 628 11.85 -33.65 -1.68
CA SER A 628 12.05 -32.59 -0.67
C SER A 628 10.84 -31.65 -0.56
N VAL A 629 10.15 -31.38 -1.67
CA VAL A 629 8.90 -30.60 -1.70
C VAL A 629 7.78 -31.36 -1.01
N ALA A 630 7.66 -32.67 -1.25
CA ALA A 630 6.67 -33.51 -0.58
C ALA A 630 6.88 -33.52 0.95
N VAL A 631 8.14 -33.57 1.40
CA VAL A 631 8.49 -33.42 2.83
C VAL A 631 8.12 -32.04 3.36
N GLY A 632 8.38 -30.96 2.60
CA GLY A 632 7.94 -29.61 2.97
C GLY A 632 6.42 -29.48 3.13
N LEU A 633 5.65 -30.06 2.21
CA LEU A 633 4.19 -30.09 2.28
C LEU A 633 3.69 -30.93 3.47
N LEU A 634 4.37 -32.04 3.78
CA LEU A 634 4.08 -32.84 4.97
C LEU A 634 4.32 -32.02 6.25
N CYS A 635 5.42 -31.26 6.34
CA CYS A 635 5.71 -30.37 7.46
C CYS A 635 4.61 -29.30 7.62
N ALA A 636 4.15 -28.70 6.51
CA ALA A 636 3.04 -27.75 6.52
C ALA A 636 1.73 -28.41 6.97
N ALA A 637 1.43 -29.63 6.52
CA ALA A 637 0.26 -30.40 6.92
C ALA A 637 0.28 -30.77 8.41
N VAL A 638 1.44 -31.19 8.94
CA VAL A 638 1.64 -31.46 10.37
C VAL A 638 1.44 -30.18 11.19
N ALA A 639 2.00 -29.05 10.75
CA ALA A 639 1.79 -27.76 11.40
C ALA A 639 0.32 -27.34 11.38
N ALA A 640 -0.40 -27.55 10.28
CA ALA A 640 -1.82 -27.28 10.15
C ALA A 640 -2.67 -28.19 11.07
N PHE A 641 -2.32 -29.48 11.15
CA PHE A 641 -2.98 -30.44 12.04
C PHE A 641 -2.76 -30.07 13.52
N LEU A 642 -1.52 -29.73 13.89
CA LEU A 642 -1.21 -29.23 15.23
C LEU A 642 -2.00 -27.96 15.53
N ALA A 643 -2.04 -27.00 14.61
CA ALA A 643 -2.82 -25.78 14.77
C ALA A 643 -4.32 -26.06 14.96
N HIS A 644 -4.88 -26.99 14.19
CA HIS A 644 -6.28 -27.41 14.33
C HIS A 644 -6.55 -28.08 15.67
N ARG A 645 -5.67 -28.98 16.13
CA ARG A 645 -5.79 -29.65 17.43
C ARG A 645 -5.67 -28.67 18.59
N THR A 646 -4.77 -27.69 18.51
CA THR A 646 -4.61 -26.66 19.54
C THR A 646 -5.82 -25.72 19.58
N ARG A 647 -6.44 -25.42 18.43
CA ARG A 647 -7.68 -24.64 18.35
C ARG A 647 -8.86 -25.28 19.08
N MET A 648 -8.87 -26.62 19.18
CA MET A 648 -9.90 -27.35 19.93
C MET A 648 -9.65 -27.35 21.45
N ARG A 649 -8.44 -27.00 21.90
CA ARG A 649 -8.06 -26.96 23.33
C ARG A 649 -7.95 -25.55 23.91
N GLU A 650 -7.52 -24.58 23.10
CA GLU A 650 -7.27 -23.19 23.51
C GLU A 650 -8.00 -22.23 22.56
N GLN A 651 -8.54 -21.13 23.11
CA GLN A 651 -9.29 -20.13 22.33
C GLN A 651 -8.42 -19.36 21.31
N ASP A 652 -7.09 -19.26 21.51
CA ASP A 652 -6.21 -18.40 20.70
C ASP A 652 -4.95 -19.11 20.13
N PRO A 653 -5.06 -20.01 19.13
CA PRO A 653 -3.91 -20.68 18.49
C PRO A 653 -3.26 -19.85 17.37
N THR A 654 -3.15 -18.53 17.55
CA THR A 654 -2.78 -17.60 16.46
C THR A 654 -1.37 -17.84 15.90
N TRP A 655 -0.42 -18.27 16.73
CA TRP A 655 0.95 -18.57 16.30
C TRP A 655 1.09 -19.89 15.54
N CYS A 656 0.31 -20.93 15.89
CA CYS A 656 0.37 -22.22 15.19
C CYS A 656 -0.29 -22.15 13.82
N THR A 657 -1.39 -21.40 13.71
CA THR A 657 -2.06 -21.14 12.43
C THR A 657 -1.18 -20.32 11.49
N PHE A 658 -0.51 -19.30 12.02
CA PHE A 658 0.51 -18.55 11.28
C PHE A 658 1.67 -19.44 10.82
N ALA A 659 2.19 -20.31 11.70
CA ALA A 659 3.26 -21.25 11.36
C ALA A 659 2.89 -22.14 10.17
N ALA A 660 1.68 -22.71 10.18
CA ALA A 660 1.20 -23.57 9.09
C ALA A 660 1.17 -22.84 7.74
N LEU A 661 0.69 -21.59 7.74
CA LEU A 661 0.70 -20.71 6.56
C LEU A 661 2.13 -20.40 6.10
N ALA A 662 3.03 -20.08 7.04
CA ALA A 662 4.43 -19.76 6.73
C ALA A 662 5.18 -20.95 6.12
N TYR A 663 4.96 -22.17 6.63
CA TYR A 663 5.56 -23.38 6.04
C TYR A 663 5.02 -23.69 4.64
N LEU A 664 3.72 -23.49 4.42
CA LEU A 664 3.11 -23.71 3.12
C LEU A 664 3.65 -22.71 2.09
N THR A 665 3.69 -21.42 2.41
CA THR A 665 4.21 -20.39 1.51
C THR A 665 5.70 -20.58 1.23
N ALA A 666 6.50 -20.89 2.25
CA ALA A 666 7.91 -21.21 2.08
C ALA A 666 8.13 -22.39 1.13
N THR A 667 7.36 -23.47 1.27
CA THR A 667 7.48 -24.66 0.42
C THR A 667 7.13 -24.37 -1.04
N LEU A 668 6.01 -23.66 -1.28
CA LEU A 668 5.57 -23.34 -2.64
C LEU A 668 6.52 -22.37 -3.35
N LEU A 669 6.99 -21.34 -2.65
CA LEU A 669 7.93 -20.37 -3.21
C LEU A 669 9.31 -21.01 -3.46
N ALA A 670 9.79 -21.86 -2.56
CA ALA A 670 11.04 -22.60 -2.75
C ALA A 670 10.96 -23.53 -3.97
N ALA A 671 9.83 -24.22 -4.16
CA ALA A 671 9.62 -25.08 -5.31
C ALA A 671 9.66 -24.31 -6.63
N PHE A 672 8.90 -23.22 -6.71
CA PHE A 672 8.82 -22.39 -7.91
C PHE A 672 10.16 -21.73 -8.26
N PHE A 673 10.78 -21.02 -7.31
CA PHE A 673 12.03 -20.32 -7.59
C PHE A 673 13.22 -21.27 -7.74
N GLY A 674 13.23 -22.40 -7.05
CA GLY A 674 14.27 -23.42 -7.17
C GLY A 674 14.26 -24.06 -8.56
N ASP A 675 13.09 -24.47 -9.04
CA ASP A 675 12.91 -25.05 -10.38
C ASP A 675 13.27 -24.04 -11.48
N MET A 676 12.80 -22.79 -11.36
CA MET A 676 13.20 -21.73 -12.29
C MET A 676 14.72 -21.52 -12.33
N ASN A 677 15.39 -21.45 -11.18
CA ASN A 677 16.84 -21.24 -11.17
C ASN A 677 17.60 -22.39 -11.84
N TYR A 678 17.09 -23.61 -11.67
CA TYR A 678 17.65 -24.80 -12.29
C TYR A 678 17.57 -24.72 -13.82
N TRP A 679 16.38 -24.57 -14.38
CA TRP A 679 16.18 -24.55 -15.84
C TRP A 679 16.90 -23.40 -16.54
N TYR A 680 16.91 -22.21 -15.96
CA TYR A 680 17.48 -21.03 -16.62
C TYR A 680 18.98 -20.86 -16.43
N ASN A 681 19.54 -21.28 -15.29
CA ASN A 681 20.94 -20.99 -14.97
C ASN A 681 21.78 -22.26 -14.74
N MET A 682 21.32 -23.19 -13.91
CA MET A 682 22.17 -24.31 -13.45
C MET A 682 22.20 -25.50 -14.40
N GLN A 683 21.09 -25.79 -15.10
CA GLN A 683 21.05 -26.87 -16.07
C GLN A 683 22.03 -26.64 -17.24
N PRO A 684 22.04 -25.47 -17.92
CA PRO A 684 23.03 -25.22 -18.98
C PRO A 684 24.47 -25.38 -18.48
N TYR A 685 24.75 -24.92 -17.26
CA TYR A 685 26.05 -25.08 -16.63
C TYR A 685 26.45 -26.56 -16.46
N TYR A 686 25.59 -27.39 -15.86
CA TYR A 686 25.87 -28.81 -15.64
C TYR A 686 25.93 -29.61 -16.95
N ASP A 687 25.06 -29.30 -17.91
CA ASP A 687 25.05 -29.93 -19.23
C ASP A 687 26.36 -29.67 -19.96
N ILE A 688 26.91 -28.46 -19.91
CA ILE A 688 28.20 -28.15 -20.54
C ILE A 688 29.38 -28.74 -19.76
N GLU A 689 29.33 -28.72 -18.42
CA GLU A 689 30.40 -29.22 -17.55
C GLU A 689 30.54 -30.74 -17.64
N SER A 690 29.44 -31.47 -17.88
CA SER A 690 29.41 -32.93 -17.98
C SER A 690 29.96 -33.49 -19.31
N ILE A 691 30.23 -32.62 -20.29
CA ILE A 691 30.62 -33.00 -21.65
C ILE A 691 32.11 -32.68 -21.92
N ASN A 692 32.73 -33.44 -22.83
CA ASN A 692 34.16 -33.34 -23.13
C ASN A 692 34.56 -32.01 -23.77
N SER A 693 35.79 -31.58 -23.50
CA SER A 693 36.41 -30.41 -24.13
C SER A 693 37.57 -30.82 -25.04
N TYR A 694 37.57 -30.33 -26.28
CA TYR A 694 38.57 -30.68 -27.29
C TYR A 694 39.45 -29.46 -27.64
N PRO A 695 40.76 -29.52 -27.39
CA PRO A 695 41.69 -28.48 -27.81
C PRO A 695 42.21 -28.69 -29.23
N ASN A 696 42.49 -27.61 -29.96
CA ASN A 696 43.12 -27.59 -31.28
C ASN A 696 42.41 -28.42 -32.36
N VAL A 697 41.08 -28.30 -32.44
CA VAL A 697 40.26 -28.97 -33.46
C VAL A 697 40.41 -28.26 -34.81
N SER A 698 40.69 -29.04 -35.86
CA SER A 698 40.77 -28.55 -37.24
C SER A 698 39.49 -28.89 -38.03
N PRO A 699 38.71 -27.91 -38.48
CA PRO A 699 37.54 -28.13 -39.35
C PRO A 699 37.87 -28.84 -40.67
N ALA A 700 39.14 -28.82 -41.10
CA ALA A 700 39.60 -29.46 -42.33
C ALA A 700 39.93 -30.94 -42.18
N ARG A 701 40.35 -31.37 -40.98
CA ARG A 701 40.81 -32.75 -40.72
C ARG A 701 39.76 -33.59 -40.00
N GLU A 702 39.08 -33.00 -39.04
CA GLU A 702 38.13 -33.68 -38.17
C GLU A 702 36.71 -33.58 -38.72
N ARG A 703 35.87 -34.58 -38.44
CA ARG A 703 34.47 -34.60 -38.86
C ARG A 703 33.55 -34.43 -37.66
N GLY A 704 32.35 -33.88 -37.88
CA GLY A 704 31.37 -33.69 -36.80
C GLY A 704 31.05 -35.00 -36.09
N GLN A 705 30.98 -36.12 -36.83
CA GLN A 705 30.72 -37.44 -36.26
C GLN A 705 31.71 -37.87 -35.15
N GLN A 706 32.95 -37.38 -35.18
CA GLN A 706 33.98 -37.70 -34.18
C GLN A 706 33.86 -36.87 -32.90
N LEU A 707 33.12 -35.76 -32.94
CA LEU A 707 33.00 -34.77 -31.87
C LEU A 707 31.55 -34.60 -31.40
N MET A 708 30.74 -35.65 -31.54
CA MET A 708 29.33 -35.65 -31.14
C MET A 708 29.14 -35.51 -29.63
N ASP A 709 30.19 -35.67 -28.83
CA ASP A 709 30.29 -35.49 -27.39
C ASP A 709 31.17 -34.29 -27.02
N ALA A 710 31.47 -33.39 -27.96
CA ALA A 710 32.17 -32.15 -27.66
C ALA A 710 31.21 -31.10 -27.09
N GLY A 711 31.52 -30.52 -25.94
CA GLY A 711 30.76 -29.44 -25.31
C GLY A 711 31.46 -28.10 -25.51
N ARG A 712 32.80 -28.11 -25.38
CA ARG A 712 33.67 -26.96 -25.64
C ARG A 712 34.72 -27.36 -26.66
N VAL A 713 34.87 -26.56 -27.70
CA VAL A 713 35.85 -26.80 -28.76
C VAL A 713 36.73 -25.57 -28.89
N TYR A 714 38.05 -25.77 -28.85
CA TYR A 714 39.01 -24.74 -29.22
C TYR A 714 39.55 -25.08 -30.59
N PHE A 715 39.29 -24.22 -31.57
CA PHE A 715 39.74 -24.43 -32.93
C PHE A 715 41.23 -24.06 -33.10
N GLU A 716 41.87 -24.67 -34.09
CA GLU A 716 43.26 -24.40 -34.44
C GLU A 716 43.47 -22.95 -34.93
N ASP A 717 44.72 -22.48 -34.88
CA ASP A 717 45.09 -21.15 -35.34
C ASP A 717 44.87 -21.00 -36.85
N GLY A 718 44.22 -19.89 -37.25
CA GLY A 718 43.82 -19.64 -38.65
C GLY A 718 42.37 -20.05 -38.96
N THR A 719 41.62 -20.53 -37.97
CA THR A 719 40.18 -20.80 -38.11
C THR A 719 39.38 -19.49 -38.09
N VAL A 720 38.49 -19.31 -39.06
CA VAL A 720 37.63 -18.12 -39.20
C VAL A 720 36.20 -18.49 -39.59
N LEU A 721 35.27 -17.56 -39.35
CA LEU A 721 33.89 -17.68 -39.82
C LEU A 721 33.78 -17.26 -41.28
N ASP A 722 33.27 -18.14 -42.14
CA ASP A 722 32.96 -17.80 -43.53
C ASP A 722 31.60 -17.12 -43.62
N THR A 723 31.58 -15.82 -43.33
CA THR A 723 30.36 -15.00 -43.36
C THR A 723 29.73 -14.91 -44.76
N SER A 724 30.50 -15.16 -45.83
CA SER A 724 30.01 -15.13 -47.21
C SER A 724 29.00 -16.26 -47.51
N LYS A 725 29.12 -17.38 -46.79
CA LYS A 725 28.23 -18.55 -46.88
C LYS A 725 27.23 -18.63 -45.72
N SER A 726 26.94 -17.51 -45.07
CA SER A 726 25.96 -17.46 -43.99
C SER A 726 24.52 -17.51 -44.51
N MET A 727 23.65 -18.21 -43.79
CA MET A 727 22.23 -18.38 -44.13
C MET A 727 21.37 -18.20 -42.88
N SER A 728 20.08 -17.89 -43.08
CA SER A 728 19.12 -17.79 -41.98
C SER A 728 17.77 -18.38 -42.32
N PHE A 729 17.18 -19.10 -41.36
CA PHE A 729 15.82 -19.64 -41.42
C PHE A 729 14.90 -18.85 -40.48
N LYS A 730 13.70 -18.48 -40.92
CA LYS A 730 12.75 -17.70 -40.11
C LYS A 730 11.55 -18.54 -39.68
N ASN A 731 11.37 -18.70 -38.37
CA ASN A 731 10.17 -19.29 -37.76
C ASN A 731 9.92 -18.64 -36.39
N LEU A 732 9.02 -17.66 -36.33
CA LEU A 732 8.87 -16.68 -35.23
C LEU A 732 10.16 -15.85 -35.02
N ASP A 733 11.23 -16.53 -34.63
CA ASP A 733 12.59 -16.03 -34.56
C ASP A 733 13.40 -16.33 -35.84
N ARG A 734 14.48 -15.58 -36.06
CA ARG A 734 15.42 -15.78 -37.18
C ARG A 734 16.63 -16.57 -36.70
N TYR A 735 16.75 -17.83 -37.11
CA TYR A 735 17.86 -18.72 -36.80
C TYR A 735 18.98 -18.55 -37.83
N CYS A 736 20.16 -18.17 -37.36
CA CYS A 736 21.32 -17.84 -38.17
C CYS A 736 22.39 -18.91 -38.08
N VAL A 737 23.02 -19.22 -39.22
CA VAL A 737 24.14 -20.16 -39.30
C VAL A 737 25.26 -19.62 -40.18
N ALA A 738 26.50 -19.85 -39.79
CA ALA A 738 27.69 -19.58 -40.59
C ALA A 738 28.70 -20.74 -40.47
N PRO A 739 29.30 -21.21 -41.56
CA PRO A 739 30.26 -22.30 -41.51
C PRO A 739 31.60 -21.83 -40.92
N ILE A 740 32.21 -22.70 -40.10
CA ILE A 740 33.54 -22.49 -39.50
C ILE A 740 34.57 -23.17 -40.41
N ILE A 741 35.57 -22.43 -40.89
CA ILE A 741 36.57 -22.94 -41.85
C ILE A 741 38.01 -22.71 -41.35
N SER A 742 38.92 -23.56 -41.78
CA SER A 742 40.38 -23.38 -41.57
C SER A 742 41.04 -23.15 -42.92
N GLY A 743 41.60 -21.94 -43.11
CA GLY A 743 42.19 -21.50 -44.38
C GLY A 743 41.18 -21.16 -45.50
N GLU A 744 41.69 -20.80 -46.69
CA GLU A 744 40.87 -20.37 -47.84
C GLU A 744 40.43 -21.51 -48.77
N ALA A 745 40.91 -22.74 -48.56
CA ALA A 745 40.60 -23.89 -49.40
C ALA A 745 39.19 -24.47 -49.11
N PRO A 746 38.44 -24.91 -50.14
CA PRO A 746 37.13 -25.52 -49.95
C PRO A 746 37.24 -26.84 -49.18
N LEU A 747 36.40 -27.00 -48.16
CA LEU A 747 36.34 -28.18 -47.30
C LEU A 747 35.59 -29.34 -47.98
N SER A 748 35.95 -30.57 -47.63
CA SER A 748 35.26 -31.77 -48.12
C SER A 748 33.87 -31.99 -47.48
N SER A 749 33.67 -31.51 -46.26
CA SER A 749 32.40 -31.49 -45.53
C SER A 749 32.40 -30.30 -44.57
N TYR A 750 31.28 -29.58 -44.49
CA TYR A 750 31.08 -28.45 -43.60
C TYR A 750 30.29 -28.92 -42.38
N ASP A 751 30.95 -29.56 -41.42
CA ASP A 751 30.27 -30.13 -40.25
C ASP A 751 30.22 -29.17 -39.05
N PHE A 752 31.06 -28.13 -39.00
CA PHE A 752 31.12 -27.17 -37.89
C PHE A 752 30.44 -25.85 -38.25
N TRP A 753 29.44 -25.46 -37.45
CA TRP A 753 28.62 -24.28 -37.71
C TRP A 753 28.57 -23.36 -36.49
N ALA A 754 28.84 -22.08 -36.69
CA ALA A 754 28.53 -21.04 -35.74
C ALA A 754 27.05 -20.65 -35.87
N VAL A 755 26.35 -20.54 -34.75
CA VAL A 755 24.90 -20.31 -34.73
C VAL A 755 24.50 -19.19 -33.80
N GLY A 756 23.29 -18.67 -34.01
CA GLY A 756 22.57 -17.90 -33.01
C GLY A 756 21.26 -17.32 -33.55
N VAL A 757 20.54 -16.55 -32.75
CA VAL A 757 19.17 -16.13 -33.04
C VAL A 757 19.10 -14.60 -33.23
N ASN A 758 18.29 -14.14 -34.18
CA ASN A 758 17.96 -12.74 -34.47
C ASN A 758 19.16 -11.81 -34.78
N CYS A 759 20.31 -12.36 -35.17
CA CYS A 759 21.53 -11.58 -35.47
C CYS A 759 21.84 -11.41 -36.97
N CYS A 760 21.05 -12.01 -37.87
CA CYS A 760 21.25 -11.85 -39.31
C CYS A 760 20.45 -10.67 -39.87
N GLY A 761 21.06 -9.95 -40.81
CA GLY A 761 20.41 -8.87 -41.55
C GLY A 761 19.18 -9.32 -42.36
N SER A 762 18.37 -8.34 -42.79
CA SER A 762 17.18 -8.56 -43.63
C SER A 762 17.52 -8.98 -45.07
N SER A 763 18.68 -8.60 -45.59
CA SER A 763 19.26 -9.07 -46.85
C SER A 763 20.26 -10.21 -46.63
N THR A 764 20.43 -11.07 -47.64
CA THR A 764 21.32 -12.24 -47.66
C THR A 764 22.74 -11.95 -47.12
N SER A 765 23.31 -12.95 -46.43
CA SER A 765 24.73 -13.13 -46.06
C SER A 765 25.38 -12.13 -45.08
N ALA A 766 24.77 -11.84 -43.92
CA ALA A 766 25.43 -11.09 -42.86
C ALA A 766 25.23 -11.72 -41.48
N PHE A 767 26.06 -12.69 -41.12
CA PHE A 767 26.10 -13.29 -39.77
C PHE A 767 26.77 -12.34 -38.77
N ARG A 768 26.08 -12.01 -37.67
CA ARG A 768 26.60 -11.13 -36.60
C ARG A 768 26.35 -11.68 -35.18
N CYS A 769 26.29 -13.00 -35.04
CA CYS A 769 26.07 -13.66 -33.75
C CYS A 769 27.40 -13.92 -33.02
N GLY A 770 27.35 -13.91 -31.69
CA GLY A 770 28.52 -14.12 -30.83
C GLY A 770 29.61 -13.07 -31.07
N GLU A 771 30.85 -13.45 -30.82
CA GLU A 771 32.01 -12.59 -31.00
C GLU A 771 32.54 -12.60 -32.45
N TYR A 772 31.65 -12.48 -33.45
CA TYR A 772 31.99 -12.64 -34.88
C TYR A 772 33.09 -11.66 -35.38
N ASN A 773 33.16 -10.46 -34.80
CA ASN A 773 34.10 -9.41 -35.18
C ASN A 773 35.39 -9.44 -34.35
N ASN A 774 35.50 -10.35 -33.39
CA ASN A 774 36.70 -10.48 -32.56
C ASN A 774 37.69 -11.45 -33.23
N PRO A 775 38.87 -10.99 -33.68
CA PRO A 775 39.86 -11.87 -34.33
C PRO A 775 40.50 -12.87 -33.35
N LYS A 776 40.33 -12.68 -32.03
CA LYS A 776 40.78 -13.62 -31.01
C LYS A 776 39.75 -14.70 -30.70
N ALA A 777 38.50 -14.55 -31.18
CA ALA A 777 37.49 -15.57 -31.00
C ALA A 777 37.84 -16.79 -31.86
N ARG A 778 38.09 -17.92 -31.20
CA ARG A 778 38.48 -19.19 -31.83
C ARG A 778 37.89 -20.40 -31.10
N ALA A 779 36.88 -20.18 -30.27
CA ALA A 779 36.25 -21.23 -29.50
C ALA A 779 34.76 -21.31 -29.81
N GLY A 780 34.26 -22.55 -29.76
CA GLY A 780 32.86 -22.87 -29.91
C GLY A 780 32.31 -23.45 -28.61
N LEU A 781 31.21 -22.88 -28.12
CA LEU A 781 30.41 -23.48 -27.06
C LEU A 781 29.21 -24.19 -27.67
N ARG A 782 29.02 -25.48 -27.38
CA ARG A 782 27.94 -26.24 -28.02
C ARG A 782 26.56 -25.73 -27.63
N LEU A 783 25.67 -25.63 -28.62
CA LEU A 783 24.26 -25.37 -28.38
C LEU A 783 23.60 -26.60 -27.76
N MET A 784 23.34 -26.54 -26.45
CA MET A 784 22.68 -27.61 -25.69
C MET A 784 21.15 -27.61 -25.80
N ARG A 785 20.56 -26.55 -26.34
CA ARG A 785 19.10 -26.38 -26.45
C ARG A 785 18.46 -27.25 -27.53
N ASP A 786 17.88 -28.36 -27.11
CA ASP A 786 17.22 -29.37 -27.95
C ASP A 786 16.06 -28.81 -28.78
N ASP A 787 15.35 -27.80 -28.25
CA ASP A 787 14.24 -27.10 -28.89
C ASP A 787 14.66 -26.32 -30.13
N GLN A 788 15.89 -25.80 -30.16
CA GLN A 788 16.37 -24.92 -31.24
C GLN A 788 17.13 -25.66 -32.35
N ARG A 789 17.75 -26.81 -32.03
CA ARG A 789 18.57 -27.58 -32.99
C ARG A 789 17.88 -27.92 -34.32
N PRO A 790 16.59 -28.31 -34.36
CA PRO A 790 15.90 -28.59 -35.62
C PRO A 790 15.85 -27.37 -36.55
N PHE A 791 15.65 -26.17 -36.02
CA PHE A 791 15.58 -24.95 -36.81
C PHE A 791 16.92 -24.53 -37.37
N PHE A 792 18.00 -24.69 -36.60
CA PHE A 792 19.36 -24.51 -37.12
C PHE A 792 19.71 -25.53 -38.21
N ARG A 793 19.23 -26.77 -38.10
CA ARG A 793 19.41 -27.77 -39.16
C ARG A 793 18.70 -27.39 -40.46
N LEU A 794 17.50 -26.81 -40.39
CA LEU A 794 16.82 -26.27 -41.58
C LEU A 794 17.60 -25.12 -42.22
N ALA A 795 18.20 -24.23 -41.41
CA ALA A 795 19.05 -23.16 -41.91
C ALA A 795 20.31 -23.71 -42.62
N VAL A 796 20.92 -24.78 -42.09
CA VAL A 796 22.02 -25.48 -42.77
C VAL A 796 21.59 -26.10 -44.09
N GLN A 797 20.44 -26.76 -44.15
CA GLN A 797 19.92 -27.33 -45.41
C GLN A 797 19.69 -26.25 -46.48
N GLN A 798 19.24 -25.06 -46.08
CA GLN A 798 19.14 -23.92 -47.00
C GLN A 798 20.52 -23.45 -47.47
N ALA A 799 21.53 -23.43 -46.60
CA ALA A 799 22.90 -23.10 -46.96
C ALA A 799 23.51 -24.13 -47.92
N GLU A 800 23.28 -25.42 -47.71
CA GLU A 800 23.70 -26.51 -48.60
C GLU A 800 23.15 -26.32 -50.01
N ALA A 801 21.85 -26.03 -50.11
CA ALA A 801 21.19 -25.80 -51.39
C ALA A 801 21.67 -24.50 -52.09
N ALA A 802 21.89 -23.42 -51.33
CA ALA A 802 22.26 -22.12 -51.90
C ALA A 802 23.72 -22.04 -52.36
N TYR A 803 24.64 -22.66 -51.60
CA TYR A 803 26.09 -22.54 -51.83
C TYR A 803 26.72 -23.83 -52.38
N ASN A 804 25.93 -24.86 -52.65
CA ASN A 804 26.38 -26.17 -53.15
C ASN A 804 27.46 -26.81 -52.26
N ILE A 805 27.30 -26.68 -50.95
CA ILE A 805 28.14 -27.28 -49.91
C ILE A 805 27.42 -28.48 -49.28
N LYS A 806 28.17 -29.39 -48.64
CA LYS A 806 27.61 -30.57 -47.96
C LYS A 806 28.01 -30.60 -46.49
N ALA A 807 27.06 -30.84 -45.61
CA ALA A 807 27.20 -30.98 -44.16
C ALA A 807 26.60 -32.32 -43.73
N ASN A 808 27.45 -33.35 -43.57
CA ASN A 808 26.98 -34.70 -43.27
C ASN A 808 26.44 -34.81 -41.83
N HIS A 809 27.19 -34.26 -40.87
CA HIS A 809 26.85 -34.30 -39.45
C HIS A 809 27.07 -32.91 -38.82
N PRO A 810 26.14 -31.96 -39.03
CA PRO A 810 26.31 -30.59 -38.55
C PRO A 810 26.24 -30.54 -37.02
N ILE A 811 27.26 -29.91 -36.42
CA ILE A 811 27.31 -29.55 -35.00
C ILE A 811 27.27 -28.03 -34.87
N PHE A 812 26.48 -27.56 -33.91
CA PHE A 812 26.19 -26.15 -33.71
C PHE A 812 26.91 -25.59 -32.49
N PHE A 813 27.63 -24.49 -32.69
CA PHE A 813 28.39 -23.80 -31.66
C PHE A 813 28.03 -22.32 -31.61
N GLU A 814 27.99 -21.75 -30.41
CA GLU A 814 28.06 -20.31 -30.19
C GLU A 814 29.54 -19.88 -30.27
N TRP A 815 29.81 -18.84 -31.04
CA TRP A 815 31.18 -18.39 -31.33
C TRP A 815 31.67 -17.38 -30.30
N LEU A 816 32.75 -17.73 -29.58
CA LEU A 816 33.24 -17.00 -28.41
C LEU A 816 34.77 -16.98 -28.36
N GLN A 817 35.35 -16.02 -27.63
CA GLN A 817 36.78 -16.03 -27.31
C GLN A 817 37.09 -16.98 -26.15
N ASP A 818 36.30 -16.93 -25.07
CA ASP A 818 36.51 -17.75 -23.89
C ASP A 818 35.21 -18.46 -23.47
N PRO A 819 35.06 -19.76 -23.79
CA PRO A 819 33.88 -20.51 -23.42
C PRO A 819 33.84 -20.82 -21.90
N VAL A 820 34.96 -20.72 -21.19
CA VAL A 820 35.00 -20.95 -19.74
C VAL A 820 34.37 -19.79 -19.00
N ALA A 821 34.62 -18.56 -19.44
CA ALA A 821 34.00 -17.36 -18.88
C ALA A 821 32.47 -17.42 -19.02
N GLU A 822 31.95 -17.83 -20.18
CA GLU A 822 30.51 -17.96 -20.42
C GLU A 822 29.87 -19.04 -19.54
N VAL A 823 30.51 -20.21 -19.42
CA VAL A 823 30.05 -21.27 -18.51
C VAL A 823 30.05 -20.82 -17.05
N LEU A 824 31.09 -20.10 -16.62
CA LEU A 824 31.15 -19.52 -15.28
C LEU A 824 30.11 -18.42 -15.06
N SER A 825 29.68 -17.71 -16.12
CA SER A 825 28.60 -16.72 -16.06
C SER A 825 27.27 -17.37 -15.65
N TYR A 826 26.92 -18.52 -16.24
CA TYR A 826 25.73 -19.29 -15.84
C TYR A 826 25.76 -19.70 -14.37
N LYS A 827 26.90 -20.21 -13.90
CA LYS A 827 27.10 -20.56 -12.49
C LYS A 827 26.92 -19.34 -11.59
N THR A 828 27.62 -18.25 -11.90
CA THR A 828 27.59 -17.02 -11.10
C THR A 828 26.20 -16.40 -11.05
N SER A 829 25.47 -16.43 -12.16
CA SER A 829 24.09 -15.96 -12.26
C SER A 829 23.14 -16.80 -11.40
N GLY A 830 23.25 -18.13 -11.45
CA GLY A 830 22.39 -18.98 -10.62
C GLY A 830 22.72 -18.91 -9.13
N PHE A 831 23.99 -18.73 -8.73
CA PHE A 831 24.35 -18.48 -7.33
C PHE A 831 23.89 -17.09 -6.86
N SER A 832 24.01 -16.07 -7.70
CA SER A 832 23.48 -14.73 -7.40
C SER A 832 21.96 -14.76 -7.23
N PHE A 833 21.24 -15.45 -8.11
CA PHE A 833 19.80 -15.64 -8.01
C PHE A 833 19.42 -16.37 -6.71
N ALA A 834 20.17 -17.42 -6.34
CA ALA A 834 19.96 -18.15 -5.10
C ALA A 834 20.12 -17.25 -3.86
N LEU A 835 21.18 -16.44 -3.80
CA LEU A 835 21.41 -15.50 -2.69
C LEU A 835 20.30 -14.47 -2.58
N ILE A 836 19.86 -13.89 -3.71
CA ILE A 836 18.77 -12.91 -3.74
C ILE A 836 17.45 -13.57 -3.30
N ALA A 837 17.14 -14.78 -3.77
CA ALA A 837 15.93 -15.51 -3.39
C ALA A 837 15.90 -15.84 -1.88
N VAL A 838 17.01 -16.32 -1.32
CA VAL A 838 17.13 -16.62 0.12
C VAL A 838 17.02 -15.36 0.98
N ALA A 839 17.67 -14.28 0.58
CA ALA A 839 17.63 -13.01 1.31
C ALA A 839 16.24 -12.36 1.24
N SER A 840 15.62 -12.34 0.05
CA SER A 840 14.27 -11.79 -0.14
C SER A 840 13.22 -12.57 0.63
N HIS A 841 13.30 -13.91 0.66
CA HIS A 841 12.39 -14.73 1.46
C HIS A 841 12.58 -14.49 2.97
N PHE A 842 13.82 -14.32 3.44
CA PHE A 842 14.07 -13.96 4.85
C PHE A 842 13.42 -12.62 5.21
N VAL A 843 13.61 -11.59 4.39
CA VAL A 843 12.99 -10.27 4.60
C VAL A 843 11.47 -10.35 4.56
N PHE A 844 10.91 -11.10 3.60
CA PHE A 844 9.48 -11.34 3.52
C PHE A 844 8.94 -12.03 4.79
N ASN A 845 9.58 -13.12 5.23
CA ASN A 845 9.17 -13.82 6.45
C ASN A 845 9.32 -12.95 7.69
N LEU A 846 10.39 -12.15 7.78
CA LEU A 846 10.60 -11.17 8.85
C LEU A 846 9.47 -10.13 8.91
N LEU A 847 9.06 -9.59 7.76
CA LEU A 847 7.95 -8.64 7.68
C LEU A 847 6.62 -9.30 8.05
N CYS A 848 6.36 -10.53 7.61
CA CYS A 848 5.17 -11.29 8.00
C CYS A 848 5.13 -11.57 9.50
N VAL A 849 6.24 -11.99 10.10
CA VAL A 849 6.36 -12.24 11.55
C VAL A 849 6.22 -10.93 12.33
N ALA A 850 6.83 -9.83 11.88
CA ALA A 850 6.70 -8.52 12.50
C ALA A 850 5.25 -8.00 12.44
N GLY A 851 4.60 -8.13 11.27
CA GLY A 851 3.19 -7.79 11.08
C GLY A 851 2.26 -8.63 11.94
N ALA A 852 2.48 -9.94 12.02
CA ALA A 852 1.73 -10.85 12.89
C ALA A 852 1.95 -10.49 14.37
N THR A 853 3.20 -10.20 14.77
CA THR A 853 3.52 -9.77 16.14
C THR A 853 2.79 -8.46 16.49
N PHE A 854 2.78 -7.49 15.58
CA PHE A 854 2.07 -6.22 15.77
C PHE A 854 0.56 -6.43 15.86
N ALA A 855 -0.03 -7.19 14.93
CA ALA A 855 -1.45 -7.53 14.93
C ALA A 855 -1.86 -8.25 16.23
N PHE A 856 -1.07 -9.23 16.68
CA PHE A 856 -1.35 -9.93 17.94
C PHE A 856 -1.13 -9.05 19.17
N SER A 857 -0.20 -8.09 19.11
CA SER A 857 -0.01 -7.12 20.20
C SER A 857 -1.15 -6.10 20.29
N LYS A 858 -1.74 -5.71 19.16
CA LYS A 858 -2.85 -4.76 19.08
C LYS A 858 -4.19 -5.41 19.42
N LEU A 859 -4.42 -6.65 18.97
CA LEU A 859 -5.54 -7.48 19.41
C LEU A 859 -5.49 -7.72 20.93
N ALA A 860 -4.31 -7.85 21.54
CA ALA A 860 -4.17 -7.93 23.00
C ALA A 860 -4.45 -6.60 23.75
N HIS A 861 -4.63 -5.50 23.03
CA HIS A 861 -4.94 -4.18 23.56
C HIS A 861 -6.42 -3.80 23.37
N GLU A 862 -7.09 -4.38 22.37
CA GLU A 862 -8.50 -4.16 22.05
C GLU A 862 -9.46 -5.12 22.79
N PHE A 863 -8.94 -6.25 23.31
CA PHE A 863 -9.62 -7.14 24.26
C PHE A 863 -9.09 -6.95 25.67
#